data_AF-A0A1G6G380-F1
#
_entry.id   AF-A0A1G6G380-F1
#
_cell.length_a   1.000
_cell.length_b   1.000
_cell.length_c   1.000
_cell.angle_alpha   90.00
_cell.angle_beta   90.00
_cell.angle_gamma   90.00
#
_symmetry.space_group_name_H-M   'P 1'
#
loop_
_entity.id
_entity.type
_entity.pdbx_description
1 polymer ?
#
loop_
_entity_poly.entity_id
_entity_poly.type
_entity_poly.pdbx_seq_one_letter_code
_entity_poly.pdbx_strand_id
1 'polypeptide(L)'
;MIKFFDMTLQQKIMNAFIGKVVRKDLAFLVKGGLPVPTYVLEYLLGQYCACDDEATIEEGLEKVRQVIQNNYVHRAESEVIKGKIREQGRHRIIDKVTVTLNEKADEYQAHFANLGLTNVPIGTQYVTNNPKLLSGNGVWCIVTIGYISGEDIKVRWEIQTLKPVQISNVDVQDYIDKRKNFTTEEWLDFMMHTVGLNPDTLNRREKFITLARLLPHVENNFNFMELGPKGTGKSHVFQELSPYGVLVSGGDVTSPRLFVKMSGNKEILGLVGYWDVVAWDEFEQQKGRAVDAVLIDTMQNYLANKSFNRGKGTHEASASICFVGNTKHTVPYMLKNSHLFESIPTSFIKGAFLDRIHLYNPGWEIRMLKKDSFSKGYGLITDYIAAIMHELRNKDLTALLKDYAKFDGSLSERDHLAIRKTFSGMVKLIYPDGNMTDEEAFELIDFAAESRKRVKDQLYIVDETFNAEPAKFRYVREKDGVEINVETLEKVSNALIIPNNIHQESTIMANWDDSDIPLFQEGTETTMRVEPSSERQSRKRFIPLQEKNQFFRLGQTGVTYQSLFAEYLKDATEITIEDPFIRTSWQVKNLMEFLTMLIDTRDVDDLKVHLVTNEEEDKLPDLIDKLDDIKNDMIGYGIEFDYNFREFHDRCIKADNGWVISMGRGLDIYEKYSPYSVAATRPDKRKCKEFMVTFTKDK
;
A
#
# COMPACT_ATOMS: atom_id res chain seq x y z
N MET A 1 -3.07 -27.60 19.92
CA MET A 1 -3.46 -27.29 18.52
C MET A 1 -4.96 -27.01 18.40
N ILE A 2 -5.87 -27.90 18.80
CA ILE A 2 -7.33 -27.67 18.70
C ILE A 2 -7.80 -26.38 19.42
N LYS A 3 -7.27 -26.08 20.62
CA LYS A 3 -7.60 -24.84 21.36
C LYS A 3 -7.16 -23.52 20.71
N PHE A 4 -6.25 -23.54 19.72
CA PHE A 4 -5.73 -22.31 19.12
C PHE A 4 -6.61 -21.81 17.96
N PHE A 5 -7.38 -22.69 17.31
CA PHE A 5 -8.24 -22.33 16.19
C PHE A 5 -9.56 -21.66 16.61
N ASP A 6 -10.06 -21.92 17.83
CA ASP A 6 -11.26 -21.27 18.40
C ASP A 6 -10.99 -19.90 19.06
N MET A 7 -9.75 -19.42 19.05
CA MET A 7 -9.37 -18.14 19.66
C MET A 7 -9.62 -16.97 18.70
N THR A 8 -10.04 -15.83 19.24
CA THR A 8 -10.11 -14.58 18.47
C THR A 8 -8.71 -14.15 18.02
N LEU A 9 -8.62 -13.37 16.94
CA LEU A 9 -7.34 -12.87 16.42
C LEU A 9 -6.50 -12.18 17.51
N GLN A 10 -7.14 -11.36 18.35
CA GLN A 10 -6.46 -10.63 19.44
C GLN A 10 -5.85 -11.58 20.48
N GLN A 11 -6.54 -12.66 20.84
CA GLN A 11 -6.02 -13.68 21.75
C GLN A 11 -4.84 -14.44 21.13
N LYS A 12 -4.92 -14.79 19.84
CA LYS A 12 -3.80 -15.42 19.12
C LYS A 12 -2.56 -14.52 19.12
N ILE A 13 -2.74 -13.22 18.84
CA ILE A 13 -1.68 -12.21 18.84
C ILE A 13 -1.00 -12.13 20.21
N MET A 14 -1.79 -11.96 21.28
CA MET A 14 -1.27 -11.86 22.65
C MET A 14 -0.51 -13.11 23.07
N ASN A 15 -1.03 -14.30 22.76
CA ASN A 15 -0.39 -15.57 23.11
C ASN A 15 0.90 -15.83 22.31
N ALA A 16 0.91 -15.50 21.01
CA ALA A 16 2.08 -15.72 20.16
C ALA A 16 3.20 -14.71 20.44
N PHE A 17 2.86 -13.45 20.71
CA PHE A 17 3.82 -12.35 20.80
C PHE A 17 3.85 -11.68 22.17
N ILE A 18 3.80 -12.48 23.25
CA ILE A 18 3.88 -11.99 24.64
C ILE A 18 5.08 -11.04 24.81
N GLY A 19 4.80 -9.84 25.33
CA GLY A 19 5.81 -8.79 25.55
C GLY A 19 6.34 -8.10 24.28
N LYS A 20 5.83 -8.46 23.09
CA LYS A 20 6.22 -7.90 21.79
C LYS A 20 5.07 -7.14 21.10
N VAL A 21 3.90 -7.08 21.72
CA VAL A 21 2.69 -6.41 21.21
C VAL A 21 2.20 -5.35 22.19
N VAL A 22 1.47 -4.38 21.65
CA VAL A 22 0.84 -3.30 22.42
C VAL A 22 -0.48 -2.92 21.77
N ARG A 23 -1.45 -2.49 22.57
CA ARG A 23 -2.72 -1.96 22.09
C ARG A 23 -2.50 -0.57 21.49
N LYS A 24 -2.84 -0.40 20.21
CA LYS A 24 -2.34 0.71 19.37
C LYS A 24 -3.00 2.06 19.66
N ASP A 25 -4.19 2.05 20.23
CA ASP A 25 -4.90 3.26 20.69
C ASP A 25 -4.22 3.92 21.89
N LEU A 26 -3.55 3.15 22.75
CA LEU A 26 -2.93 3.64 23.99
C LEU A 26 -1.86 4.69 23.72
N ALA A 27 -1.06 4.52 22.66
CA ALA A 27 -0.04 5.48 22.30
C ALA A 27 -0.65 6.86 21.99
N PHE A 28 -1.82 6.91 21.35
CA PHE A 28 -2.53 8.17 21.07
C PHE A 28 -3.09 8.81 22.34
N LEU A 29 -3.58 8.01 23.31
CA LEU A 29 -4.08 8.48 24.60
C LEU A 29 -2.98 9.08 25.49
N VAL A 30 -1.74 8.66 25.31
CA VAL A 30 -0.58 9.18 26.04
C VAL A 30 0.09 10.33 25.29
N LYS A 31 0.21 10.25 23.95
CA LYS A 31 0.99 11.20 23.14
C LYS A 31 0.56 12.64 23.38
N GLY A 32 -0.75 12.92 23.42
CA GLY A 32 -1.27 14.27 23.69
C GLY A 32 -0.53 15.36 22.89
N GLY A 33 0.12 16.30 23.59
CA GLY A 33 1.02 17.32 23.03
C GLY A 33 2.51 17.07 23.26
N LEU A 34 2.90 15.88 23.70
CA LEU A 34 4.28 15.53 24.02
C LEU A 34 5.09 15.32 22.73
N PRO A 35 6.28 15.94 22.56
CA PRO A 35 7.12 15.82 21.38
C PRO A 35 7.95 14.52 21.37
N VAL A 36 7.33 13.41 21.78
CA VAL A 36 7.96 12.08 21.87
C VAL A 36 7.48 11.22 20.69
N PRO A 37 8.37 10.54 19.96
CA PRO A 37 7.97 9.64 18.89
C PRO A 37 7.10 8.48 19.38
N THR A 38 6.20 8.01 18.51
CA THR A 38 5.20 6.98 18.85
C THR A 38 5.85 5.66 19.28
N TYR A 39 6.94 5.25 18.61
CA TYR A 39 7.66 4.02 18.99
C TYR A 39 8.27 4.08 20.40
N VAL A 40 8.63 5.27 20.91
CA VAL A 40 9.13 5.44 22.29
C VAL A 40 7.99 5.24 23.28
N LEU A 41 6.80 5.76 22.96
CA LEU A 41 5.60 5.56 23.76
C LEU A 41 5.20 4.09 23.80
N GLU A 42 5.17 3.43 22.64
CA GLU A 42 4.84 2.01 22.53
C GLU A 42 5.83 1.12 23.30
N TYR A 43 7.13 1.46 23.30
CA TYR A 43 8.12 0.75 24.11
C TYR A 43 7.85 0.85 25.62
N LEU A 44 7.49 2.05 26.11
CA LEU A 44 7.13 2.25 27.51
C LEU A 44 5.81 1.53 27.84
N LEU A 45 4.80 1.65 26.98
CA LEU A 45 3.52 0.98 27.13
C LEU A 45 3.67 -0.54 27.13
N GLY A 46 4.54 -1.11 26.29
CA GLY A 46 4.84 -2.54 26.28
C GLY A 46 5.45 -3.06 27.58
N GLN A 47 6.02 -2.21 28.44
CA GLN A 47 6.55 -2.59 29.75
C GLN A 47 5.50 -2.54 30.86
N TYR A 48 4.54 -1.61 30.78
CA TYR A 48 3.59 -1.35 31.87
C TYR A 48 2.14 -1.78 31.54
N CYS A 49 1.81 -2.03 30.27
CA CYS A 49 0.46 -2.35 29.78
C CYS A 49 0.43 -3.70 29.03
N ALA A 50 1.22 -4.68 29.46
CA ALA A 50 1.43 -5.95 28.75
C ALA A 50 0.32 -7.00 28.95
N CYS A 51 -0.87 -6.61 29.40
CA CYS A 51 -2.00 -7.50 29.70
C CYS A 51 -3.33 -6.96 29.16
N ASP A 52 -4.37 -7.80 29.21
CA ASP A 52 -5.72 -7.48 28.72
C ASP A 52 -6.68 -6.96 29.81
N ASP A 53 -6.21 -6.82 31.05
CA ASP A 53 -6.99 -6.28 32.16
C ASP A 53 -7.06 -4.74 32.11
N GLU A 54 -8.27 -4.18 31.97
CA GLU A 54 -8.47 -2.73 31.83
C GLU A 54 -7.96 -1.93 33.03
N ALA A 55 -8.09 -2.46 34.25
CA ALA A 55 -7.63 -1.77 35.45
C ALA A 55 -6.09 -1.66 35.46
N THR A 56 -5.40 -2.74 35.11
CA THR A 56 -3.93 -2.75 34.99
C THR A 56 -3.44 -1.84 33.85
N ILE A 57 -4.17 -1.79 32.72
CA ILE A 57 -3.86 -0.87 31.62
C ILE A 57 -3.98 0.58 32.07
N GLU A 58 -5.02 0.97 32.80
CA GLU A 58 -5.18 2.36 33.27
C GLU A 58 -4.08 2.75 34.26
N GLU A 59 -3.72 1.86 35.18
CA GLU A 59 -2.57 2.09 36.08
C GLU A 59 -1.25 2.20 35.29
N GLY A 60 -1.07 1.35 34.28
CA GLY A 60 0.07 1.38 33.38
C GLY A 60 0.17 2.69 32.59
N LEU A 61 -0.96 3.19 32.06
CA LEU A 61 -1.06 4.47 31.36
C LEU A 61 -0.60 5.63 32.26
N GLU A 62 -1.09 5.68 33.50
CA GLU A 62 -0.74 6.74 34.43
C GLU A 62 0.76 6.70 34.80
N LYS A 63 1.32 5.49 35.01
CA LYS A 63 2.77 5.32 35.20
C LYS A 63 3.56 5.85 33.99
N VAL A 64 3.14 5.54 32.77
CA VAL A 64 3.83 6.02 31.56
C VAL A 64 3.75 7.54 31.45
N ARG A 65 2.58 8.15 31.71
CA ARG A 65 2.41 9.62 31.74
C ARG A 65 3.37 10.26 32.74
N GLN A 66 3.44 9.73 33.96
CA GLN A 66 4.35 10.22 35.00
C GLN A 66 5.82 10.06 34.61
N VAL A 67 6.19 8.94 33.98
CA VAL A 67 7.57 8.72 33.51
C VAL A 67 7.95 9.75 32.44
N ILE A 68 7.06 10.06 31.50
CA ILE A 68 7.37 11.05 30.46
C ILE A 68 7.42 12.45 31.06
N GLN A 69 6.41 12.85 31.84
CA GLN A 69 6.32 14.19 32.43
C GLN A 69 7.52 14.51 33.34
N ASN A 70 8.01 13.53 34.10
CA ASN A 70 9.09 13.76 35.04
C ASN A 70 10.50 13.64 34.45
N ASN A 71 10.66 12.92 33.33
CA ASN A 71 11.98 12.58 32.79
C ASN A 71 12.22 13.12 31.37
N TYR A 72 11.20 13.51 30.61
CA TYR A 72 11.42 14.06 29.27
C TYR A 72 12.06 15.44 29.33
N VAL A 73 13.08 15.66 28.51
CA VAL A 73 13.81 16.94 28.48
C VAL A 73 13.23 17.82 27.38
N HIS A 74 12.52 18.88 27.75
CA HIS A 74 12.20 19.96 26.83
C HIS A 74 13.40 20.87 26.64
N ARG A 75 13.78 21.15 25.38
CA ARG A 75 14.97 21.97 25.07
C ARG A 75 14.95 23.35 25.73
N ALA A 76 13.77 23.95 25.86
CA ALA A 76 13.56 25.24 26.53
C ALA A 76 13.85 25.19 28.04
N GLU A 77 13.74 24.02 28.66
CA GLU A 77 13.91 23.80 30.11
C GLU A 77 15.25 23.11 30.44
N SER A 78 16.11 22.93 29.45
CA SER A 78 17.37 22.19 29.59
C SER A 78 18.27 22.71 30.73
N GLU A 79 18.40 24.03 30.90
CA GLU A 79 19.18 24.62 31.99
C GLU A 79 18.57 24.40 33.37
N VAL A 80 17.24 24.40 33.48
CA VAL A 80 16.52 24.09 34.73
C VAL A 80 16.78 22.63 35.13
N ILE A 81 16.72 21.73 34.16
CA ILE A 81 16.99 20.29 34.38
C ILE A 81 18.46 20.07 34.77
N LYS A 82 19.42 20.76 34.13
CA LYS A 82 20.84 20.74 34.55
C LYS A 82 21.02 21.20 35.99
N GLY A 83 20.34 22.28 36.39
CA GLY A 83 20.32 22.76 37.77
C GLY A 83 19.79 21.69 38.73
N LYS A 84 18.66 21.06 38.40
CA LYS A 84 18.07 19.96 39.18
C LYS A 84 19.04 18.78 39.33
N ILE A 85 19.72 18.37 38.27
CA ILE A 85 20.73 17.29 38.33
C ILE A 85 21.88 17.67 39.26
N ARG A 86 22.36 18.92 39.20
CA ARG A 86 23.44 19.41 40.07
C ARG A 86 23.05 19.35 41.55
N GLU A 87 21.86 19.84 41.91
CA GLU A 87 21.41 19.87 43.30
C GLU A 87 21.08 18.47 43.84
N GLN A 88 20.53 17.59 43.00
CA GLN A 88 20.15 16.23 43.38
C GLN A 88 21.30 15.22 43.23
N GLY A 89 22.43 15.62 42.65
CA GLY A 89 23.57 14.78 42.30
C GLY A 89 23.33 13.85 41.09
N ARG A 90 22.10 13.38 40.87
CA ARG A 90 21.71 12.60 39.70
C ARG A 90 20.25 12.79 39.32
N HIS A 91 19.92 12.62 38.05
CA HIS A 91 18.53 12.60 37.57
C HIS A 91 18.36 11.60 36.44
N ARG A 92 17.15 11.05 36.31
CA ARG A 92 16.78 10.21 35.16
C ARG A 92 16.14 11.09 34.10
N ILE A 93 16.55 10.91 32.86
CA ILE A 93 16.05 11.66 31.72
C ILE A 93 15.74 10.75 30.53
N ILE A 94 14.88 11.24 29.63
CA ILE A 94 14.62 10.66 28.31
C ILE A 94 15.11 11.69 27.28
N ASP A 95 16.15 11.32 26.53
CA ASP A 95 16.75 12.19 25.54
C ASP A 95 17.33 11.39 24.37
N LYS A 96 17.58 12.05 23.25
CA LYS A 96 18.24 11.48 22.08
C LYS A 96 19.75 11.65 22.22
N VAL A 97 20.47 10.52 22.24
CA VAL A 97 21.90 10.45 22.52
C VAL A 97 22.67 9.97 21.30
N THR A 98 23.64 10.77 20.85
CA THR A 98 24.63 10.40 19.83
C THR A 98 25.98 10.19 20.50
N VAL A 99 26.80 9.26 20.02
CA VAL A 99 28.15 9.01 20.53
C VAL A 99 29.15 9.17 19.39
N THR A 100 30.35 9.66 19.72
CA THR A 100 31.50 9.72 18.81
C THR A 100 32.75 9.24 19.53
N LEU A 101 33.69 8.64 18.80
CA LEU A 101 35.01 8.31 19.33
C LEU A 101 35.88 9.58 19.37
N ASN A 102 36.39 9.93 20.56
CA ASN A 102 37.39 10.98 20.71
C ASN A 102 38.79 10.35 20.69
N GLU A 103 39.40 10.33 19.50
CA GLU A 103 40.74 9.78 19.26
C GLU A 103 41.85 10.41 20.12
N LYS A 104 41.68 11.68 20.55
CA LYS A 104 42.70 12.37 21.36
C LYS A 104 42.66 11.97 22.83
N ALA A 105 41.46 11.68 23.33
CA ALA A 105 41.22 11.28 24.71
C ALA A 105 41.12 9.76 24.87
N ASP A 106 41.13 9.01 23.76
CA ASP A 106 40.96 7.56 23.69
C ASP A 106 39.68 7.06 24.42
N GLU A 107 38.58 7.79 24.23
CA GLU A 107 37.31 7.47 24.87
C GLU A 107 36.12 7.78 23.95
N TYR A 108 34.99 7.10 24.22
CA TYR A 108 33.71 7.46 23.61
C TYR A 108 33.07 8.63 24.35
N GLN A 109 32.51 9.56 23.59
CA GLN A 109 31.85 10.75 24.12
C GLN A 109 30.44 10.89 23.55
N ALA A 110 29.48 11.08 24.44
CA ALA A 110 28.07 11.26 24.16
C ALA A 110 27.67 12.73 24.00
N HIS A 111 26.68 12.97 23.15
CA HIS A 111 26.00 14.22 22.90
C HIS A 111 24.50 14.03 23.08
N PHE A 112 23.89 14.92 23.86
CA PHE A 112 22.47 14.91 24.21
C PHE A 112 21.74 16.00 23.42
N ALA A 113 20.72 15.62 22.64
CA ALA A 113 20.05 16.54 21.73
C ALA A 113 19.21 17.60 22.46
N ASN A 114 18.44 17.23 23.48
CA ASN A 114 17.54 18.14 24.18
C ASN A 114 18.20 18.77 25.42
N LEU A 115 18.95 18.00 26.20
CA LEU A 115 19.71 18.51 27.34
C LEU A 115 20.88 19.39 26.89
N GLY A 116 21.36 19.21 25.65
CA GLY A 116 22.39 20.05 25.05
C GLY A 116 23.79 19.82 25.62
N LEU A 117 24.03 18.69 26.29
CA LEU A 117 25.37 18.31 26.74
C LEU A 117 26.18 17.75 25.58
N THR A 118 27.47 18.07 25.57
CA THR A 118 28.46 17.59 24.59
C THR A 118 29.66 17.05 25.34
N ASN A 119 30.40 16.15 24.70
CA ASN A 119 31.66 15.59 25.21
C ASN A 119 31.51 14.88 26.57
N VAL A 120 30.39 14.17 26.80
CA VAL A 120 30.16 13.43 28.05
C VAL A 120 30.71 12.01 27.91
N PRO A 121 31.69 11.58 28.72
CA PRO A 121 32.24 10.23 28.63
C PRO A 121 31.16 9.15 28.78
N ILE A 122 31.24 8.11 27.95
CA ILE A 122 30.35 6.96 27.99
C ILE A 122 31.15 5.66 28.01
N GLY A 123 30.73 4.71 28.85
CA GLY A 123 31.38 3.40 28.93
C GLY A 123 31.33 2.63 27.62
N THR A 124 32.48 2.06 27.22
CA THR A 124 32.65 1.28 25.97
C THR A 124 31.62 0.15 25.81
N GLN A 125 31.20 -0.47 26.91
CA GLN A 125 30.18 -1.54 26.87
C GLN A 125 28.84 -1.05 26.31
N TYR A 126 28.42 0.19 26.62
CA TYR A 126 27.17 0.74 26.10
C TYR A 126 27.23 0.94 24.58
N VAL A 127 28.40 1.35 24.08
CA VAL A 127 28.62 1.62 22.65
C VAL A 127 28.74 0.32 21.87
N THR A 128 29.54 -0.64 22.35
CA THR A 128 29.72 -1.95 21.71
C THR A 128 28.43 -2.76 21.65
N ASN A 129 27.62 -2.73 22.71
CA ASN A 129 26.31 -3.37 22.71
C ASN A 129 25.26 -2.63 21.87
N ASN A 130 25.47 -1.35 21.57
CA ASN A 130 24.52 -0.53 20.82
C ASN A 130 25.26 0.33 19.77
N PRO A 131 25.80 -0.29 18.71
CA PRO A 131 26.62 0.40 17.71
C PRO A 131 25.93 1.61 17.07
N LYS A 132 24.59 1.61 17.03
CA LYS A 132 23.77 2.73 16.55
C LYS A 132 23.98 4.05 17.27
N LEU A 133 24.48 4.03 18.49
CA LEU A 133 24.87 5.27 19.18
C LEU A 133 25.89 6.07 18.34
N LEU A 134 26.71 5.39 17.53
CA LEU A 134 27.72 6.00 16.65
C LEU A 134 27.18 6.50 15.29
N SER A 135 25.88 6.35 15.00
CA SER A 135 25.26 6.66 13.69
C SER A 135 25.12 8.16 13.36
N GLY A 136 25.45 9.06 14.30
CA GLY A 136 25.43 10.51 14.07
C GLY A 136 24.09 11.22 14.30
N ASN A 137 22.93 10.54 14.18
CA ASN A 137 21.62 11.17 14.46
C ASN A 137 21.07 10.87 15.87
N GLY A 138 21.72 9.95 16.59
CA GLY A 138 21.43 9.61 17.98
C GLY A 138 20.25 8.65 18.16
N VAL A 139 20.24 7.97 19.30
CA VAL A 139 19.24 6.99 19.71
C VAL A 139 18.49 7.53 20.92
N TRP A 140 17.16 7.38 20.96
CA TRP A 140 16.41 7.72 22.17
C TRP A 140 16.80 6.78 23.30
N CYS A 141 17.22 7.36 24.42
CA CYS A 141 17.72 6.64 25.57
C CYS A 141 17.05 7.14 26.83
N ILE A 142 16.78 6.22 27.73
CA ILE A 142 16.54 6.51 29.14
C ILE A 142 17.92 6.53 29.81
N VAL A 143 18.32 7.68 30.32
CA VAL A 143 19.66 7.90 30.87
C VAL A 143 19.56 8.37 32.31
N THR A 144 20.32 7.76 33.21
CA THR A 144 20.60 8.37 34.52
C THR A 144 21.89 9.14 34.40
N ILE A 145 21.79 10.47 34.48
CA ILE A 145 22.93 11.37 34.39
C ILE A 145 23.28 11.87 35.79
N GLY A 146 24.59 11.82 36.10
CA GLY A 146 25.16 12.30 37.34
C GLY A 146 25.91 13.62 37.13
N TYR A 147 26.01 14.40 38.21
CA TYR A 147 26.86 15.58 38.29
C TYR A 147 27.92 15.40 39.37
N ILE A 148 29.18 15.51 38.99
CA ILE A 148 30.33 15.36 39.88
C ILE A 148 30.80 16.74 40.36
N SER A 149 30.69 16.97 41.66
CA SER A 149 31.15 18.17 42.35
C SER A 149 32.59 18.00 42.86
N GLY A 150 33.40 19.05 42.76
CA GLY A 150 34.81 19.04 43.18
C GLY A 150 35.63 20.13 42.49
N GLU A 151 36.77 20.47 43.09
CA GLU A 151 37.67 21.53 42.61
C GLU A 151 38.49 21.09 41.38
N ASP A 152 38.93 19.82 41.32
CA ASP A 152 39.77 19.26 40.23
C ASP A 152 39.03 18.33 39.26
N ILE A 153 37.77 18.63 38.94
CA ILE A 153 36.96 17.83 38.00
C ILE A 153 37.06 18.40 36.57
N LYS A 154 37.69 17.67 35.64
CA LYS A 154 37.77 18.06 34.22
C LYS A 154 36.42 17.95 33.49
N VAL A 155 35.66 16.89 33.75
CA VAL A 155 34.32 16.67 33.17
C VAL A 155 33.33 16.40 34.28
N ARG A 156 32.35 17.30 34.45
CA ARG A 156 31.40 17.26 35.58
C ARG A 156 30.20 16.37 35.34
N TRP A 157 29.97 15.91 34.11
CA TRP A 157 28.83 15.10 33.75
C TRP A 157 29.26 13.65 33.55
N GLU A 158 28.52 12.72 34.12
CA GLU A 158 28.74 11.29 33.94
C GLU A 158 27.45 10.56 33.55
N ILE A 159 27.57 9.57 32.68
CA ILE A 159 26.48 8.65 32.37
C ILE A 159 26.57 7.48 33.33
N GLN A 160 25.69 7.44 34.32
CA GLN A 160 25.64 6.35 35.30
C GLN A 160 24.97 5.11 34.72
N THR A 161 23.84 5.30 34.04
CA THR A 161 23.16 4.24 33.30
C THR A 161 22.62 4.77 31.98
N LEU A 162 22.68 3.95 30.94
CA LEU A 162 22.10 4.24 29.64
C LEU A 162 21.35 3.02 29.13
N LYS A 163 20.05 3.19 28.88
CA LYS A 163 19.19 2.17 28.29
C LYS A 163 18.55 2.73 27.03
N PRO A 164 18.95 2.28 25.83
CA PRO A 164 18.27 2.64 24.61
C PRO A 164 16.80 2.22 24.66
N VAL A 165 15.92 3.06 24.13
CA VAL A 165 14.50 2.78 23.94
C VAL A 165 14.34 1.93 22.69
N GLN A 166 14.95 0.75 22.73
CA GLN A 166 14.97 -0.24 21.67
C GLN A 166 14.83 -1.63 22.29
N ILE A 167 14.25 -2.57 21.56
CA ILE A 167 14.19 -3.98 21.93
C ILE A 167 15.57 -4.57 21.65
N SER A 168 16.22 -5.03 22.72
CA SER A 168 17.54 -5.64 22.65
C SER A 168 17.42 -7.06 22.07
N ASN A 169 18.19 -7.35 21.02
CA ASN A 169 18.29 -8.66 20.35
C ASN A 169 16.95 -9.24 19.87
N VAL A 170 16.67 -9.03 18.59
CA VAL A 170 15.46 -9.56 17.95
C VAL A 170 15.74 -10.96 17.38
N ASP A 171 14.93 -11.92 17.79
CA ASP A 171 14.93 -13.26 17.22
C ASP A 171 14.01 -13.31 16.00
N VAL A 172 14.62 -13.20 14.82
CA VAL A 172 13.92 -13.23 13.54
C VAL A 172 13.30 -14.61 13.28
N GLN A 173 13.95 -15.69 13.73
CA GLN A 173 13.45 -17.04 13.53
C GLN A 173 12.20 -17.29 14.37
N ASP A 174 12.17 -16.82 15.63
CA ASP A 174 10.94 -16.86 16.45
C ASP A 174 9.77 -16.12 15.80
N TYR A 175 10.02 -14.97 15.14
CA TYR A 175 8.99 -14.26 14.38
C TYR A 175 8.48 -15.06 13.17
N ILE A 176 9.41 -15.65 12.40
CA ILE A 176 9.08 -16.50 11.25
C ILE A 176 8.27 -17.73 11.70
N ASP A 177 8.72 -18.42 12.74
CA ASP A 177 8.09 -19.64 13.24
C ASP A 177 6.67 -19.40 13.76
N LYS A 178 6.36 -18.18 14.20
CA LYS A 178 5.01 -17.80 14.66
C LYS A 178 4.02 -17.58 13.53
N ARG A 179 4.48 -17.35 12.30
CA ARG A 179 3.62 -17.14 11.12
C ARG A 179 2.66 -18.31 10.89
N LYS A 180 3.10 -19.55 11.16
CA LYS A 180 2.30 -20.78 11.01
C LYS A 180 1.04 -20.86 11.89
N ASN A 181 0.95 -20.02 12.93
CA ASN A 181 -0.19 -20.01 13.84
C ASN A 181 -1.37 -19.15 13.34
N PHE A 182 -1.21 -18.47 12.20
CA PHE A 182 -2.18 -17.53 11.64
C PHE A 182 -2.54 -17.95 10.21
N THR A 183 -3.79 -17.72 9.83
CA THR A 183 -4.17 -17.73 8.41
C THR A 183 -3.64 -16.47 7.72
N THR A 184 -3.66 -16.45 6.38
CA THR A 184 -3.27 -15.27 5.60
C THR A 184 -4.10 -14.04 5.96
N GLU A 185 -5.43 -14.17 6.10
CA GLU A 185 -6.30 -13.04 6.48
C GLU A 185 -6.00 -12.53 7.88
N GLU A 186 -5.83 -13.44 8.84
CA GLU A 186 -5.47 -13.11 10.21
C GLU A 186 -4.12 -12.38 10.29
N TRP A 187 -3.15 -12.82 9.47
CA TRP A 187 -1.84 -12.18 9.41
C TRP A 187 -1.90 -10.80 8.78
N LEU A 188 -2.65 -10.63 7.69
CA LEU A 188 -2.87 -9.32 7.06
C LEU A 188 -3.51 -8.35 8.05
N ASP A 189 -4.54 -8.79 8.79
CA ASP A 189 -5.21 -7.99 9.81
C ASP A 189 -4.29 -7.63 10.97
N PHE A 190 -3.48 -8.58 11.41
CA PHE A 190 -2.45 -8.34 12.42
C PHE A 190 -1.42 -7.31 11.97
N MET A 191 -0.98 -7.37 10.70
CA MET A 191 -0.08 -6.37 10.14
C MET A 191 -0.74 -5.00 10.00
N MET A 192 -2.04 -4.92 9.70
CA MET A 192 -2.81 -3.67 9.72
C MET A 192 -2.86 -3.06 11.12
N HIS A 193 -3.16 -3.87 12.14
CA HIS A 193 -3.07 -3.42 13.52
C HIS A 193 -1.65 -2.93 13.85
N THR A 194 -0.61 -3.63 13.40
CA THR A 194 0.79 -3.27 13.64
C THR A 194 1.15 -1.89 13.09
N VAL A 195 0.68 -1.53 11.88
CA VAL A 195 0.87 -0.18 11.30
C VAL A 195 -0.11 0.86 11.87
N GLY A 196 -1.02 0.46 12.76
CA GLY A 196 -1.95 1.35 13.46
C GLY A 196 -3.30 1.57 12.76
N LEU A 197 -3.64 0.76 11.75
CA LEU A 197 -4.89 0.87 11.00
C LEU A 197 -5.90 -0.22 11.37
N ASN A 198 -7.18 0.12 11.28
CA ASN A 198 -8.28 -0.80 11.53
C ASN A 198 -8.55 -1.69 10.29
N PRO A 199 -8.30 -3.02 10.35
CA PRO A 199 -8.48 -3.91 9.21
C PRO A 199 -9.90 -3.97 8.67
N ASP A 200 -10.92 -3.82 9.52
CA ASP A 200 -12.34 -3.91 9.12
C ASP A 200 -12.76 -2.81 8.15
N THR A 201 -12.00 -1.71 8.11
CA THR A 201 -12.27 -0.56 7.23
C THR A 201 -11.58 -0.65 5.87
N LEU A 202 -10.72 -1.65 5.68
CA LEU A 202 -9.84 -1.79 4.52
C LEU A 202 -10.20 -3.06 3.75
N ASN A 203 -10.36 -2.94 2.44
CA ASN A 203 -10.41 -4.12 1.57
C ASN A 203 -8.99 -4.71 1.39
N ARG A 204 -8.90 -5.94 0.84
CA ARG A 204 -7.61 -6.64 0.66
C ARG A 204 -6.59 -5.83 -0.15
N ARG A 205 -7.05 -5.11 -1.18
CA ARG A 205 -6.20 -4.25 -2.02
C ARG A 205 -5.67 -3.02 -1.27
N GLU A 206 -6.51 -2.38 -0.45
CA GLU A 206 -6.10 -1.27 0.42
C GLU A 206 -5.08 -1.75 1.48
N LYS A 207 -5.19 -2.99 1.97
CA LYS A 207 -4.18 -3.61 2.84
C LYS A 207 -2.85 -3.79 2.10
N PHE A 208 -2.86 -4.27 0.85
CA PHE A 208 -1.63 -4.44 0.04
C PHE A 208 -0.94 -3.11 -0.24
N ILE A 209 -1.68 -2.07 -0.63
CA ILE A 209 -1.15 -0.72 -0.84
C ILE A 209 -0.55 -0.15 0.46
N THR A 210 -1.16 -0.47 1.61
CA THR A 210 -0.64 -0.07 2.91
C THR A 210 0.65 -0.83 3.26
N LEU A 211 0.70 -2.14 3.04
CA LEU A 211 1.90 -2.96 3.27
C LEU A 211 3.03 -2.61 2.30
N ALA A 212 2.71 -2.16 1.08
CA ALA A 212 3.69 -1.72 0.11
C ALA A 212 4.55 -0.55 0.64
N ARG A 213 4.01 0.27 1.56
CA ARG A 213 4.76 1.34 2.26
C ARG A 213 5.88 0.81 3.15
N LEU A 214 5.83 -0.47 3.53
CA LEU A 214 6.86 -1.15 4.33
C LEU A 214 7.98 -1.77 3.48
N LEU A 215 7.78 -1.93 2.16
CA LEU A 215 8.78 -2.50 1.26
C LEU A 215 10.15 -1.81 1.37
N PRO A 216 10.24 -0.47 1.46
CA PRO A 216 11.52 0.21 1.65
C PRO A 216 12.27 -0.21 2.91
N HIS A 217 11.56 -0.60 3.96
CA HIS A 217 12.15 -1.02 5.24
C HIS A 217 12.68 -2.45 5.19
N VAL A 218 12.06 -3.34 4.41
CA VAL A 218 12.39 -4.79 4.36
C VAL A 218 13.23 -5.19 3.14
N GLU A 219 13.29 -4.34 2.11
CA GLU A 219 14.14 -4.53 0.93
C GLU A 219 15.27 -3.51 0.84
N ASN A 220 16.44 -3.99 0.39
CA ASN A 220 17.62 -3.15 0.21
C ASN A 220 17.55 -2.34 -1.09
N ASN A 221 17.83 -1.04 -1.01
CA ASN A 221 17.82 -0.11 -2.14
C ASN A 221 16.52 -0.26 -2.96
N PHE A 222 15.39 -0.08 -2.28
CA PHE A 222 14.07 -0.14 -2.87
C PHE A 222 13.55 1.28 -3.14
N ASN A 223 13.62 1.69 -4.40
CA ASN A 223 13.14 2.97 -4.90
C ASN A 223 11.60 2.99 -4.99
N PHE A 224 10.96 3.70 -4.06
CA PHE A 224 9.51 3.74 -3.87
C PHE A 224 8.95 5.13 -4.20
N MET A 225 7.79 5.17 -4.85
CA MET A 225 7.04 6.40 -5.10
C MET A 225 5.59 6.22 -4.67
N GLU A 226 5.03 7.17 -3.92
CA GLU A 226 3.60 7.25 -3.65
C GLU A 226 3.11 8.70 -3.79
N LEU A 227 2.23 8.92 -4.76
CA LEU A 227 1.48 10.18 -4.88
C LEU A 227 -0.02 9.90 -4.68
N GLY A 228 -0.67 10.72 -3.88
CA GLY A 228 -2.10 10.58 -3.64
C GLY A 228 -2.71 11.76 -2.87
N PRO A 229 -4.00 11.71 -2.53
CA PRO A 229 -4.66 12.76 -1.77
C PRO A 229 -4.02 13.03 -0.40
N LYS A 230 -4.38 14.17 0.18
CA LYS A 230 -4.02 14.50 1.58
C LYS A 230 -4.80 13.59 2.55
N GLY A 231 -4.19 13.30 3.71
CA GLY A 231 -4.87 12.55 4.78
C GLY A 231 -4.93 11.02 4.61
N THR A 232 -4.10 10.42 3.75
CA THR A 232 -4.04 8.97 3.51
C THR A 232 -3.00 8.22 4.38
N GLY A 233 -2.35 8.92 5.32
CA GLY A 233 -1.34 8.34 6.22
C GLY A 233 0.04 8.09 5.59
N LYS A 234 0.27 8.55 4.35
CA LYS A 234 1.51 8.29 3.59
C LYS A 234 2.82 8.69 4.29
N SER A 235 2.88 9.86 4.92
CA SER A 235 4.10 10.34 5.60
C SER A 235 4.30 9.69 6.97
N HIS A 236 3.21 9.27 7.63
CA HIS A 236 3.24 8.73 8.99
C HIS A 236 4.10 7.46 9.09
N VAL A 237 3.99 6.56 8.11
CA VAL A 237 4.75 5.29 8.09
C VAL A 237 6.26 5.56 8.12
N PHE A 238 6.74 6.48 7.28
CA PHE A 238 8.18 6.77 7.17
C PHE A 238 8.73 7.62 8.33
N GLN A 239 7.86 8.33 9.05
CA GLN A 239 8.24 9.18 10.18
C GLN A 239 8.22 8.42 11.51
N GLU A 240 7.22 7.57 11.73
CA GLU A 240 6.88 7.06 13.06
C GLU A 240 7.13 5.54 13.20
N LEU A 241 7.22 4.79 12.09
CA LEU A 241 7.21 3.32 12.14
C LEU A 241 8.61 2.68 12.32
N SER A 242 9.70 3.42 12.17
CA SER A 242 11.04 2.81 12.24
C SER A 242 12.11 3.76 12.75
N PRO A 243 12.93 3.35 13.73
CA PRO A 243 14.13 4.09 14.10
C PRO A 243 15.26 3.97 13.05
N TYR A 244 15.08 3.16 12.00
CA TYR A 244 16.00 3.01 10.87
C TYR A 244 15.59 3.85 9.64
N GLY A 245 14.50 4.61 9.74
CA GLY A 245 14.04 5.53 8.71
C GLY A 245 14.26 7.00 9.07
N VAL A 246 14.51 7.83 8.07
CA VAL A 246 14.52 9.29 8.21
C VAL A 246 13.60 9.93 7.16
N LEU A 247 12.72 10.81 7.62
CA LEU A 247 11.88 11.65 6.79
C LEU A 247 12.53 13.04 6.64
N VAL A 248 12.66 13.51 5.41
CA VAL A 248 13.19 14.83 5.07
C VAL A 248 12.18 15.59 4.20
N SER A 249 12.02 16.89 4.42
CA SER A 249 11.20 17.71 3.52
C SER A 249 11.92 17.88 2.17
N GLY A 250 11.20 17.70 1.06
CA GLY A 250 11.76 17.74 -0.29
C GLY A 250 12.53 19.02 -0.65
N GLY A 251 12.25 20.14 0.03
CA GLY A 251 12.95 21.42 -0.18
C GLY A 251 14.29 21.57 0.55
N ASP A 252 14.59 20.69 1.52
CA ASP A 252 15.76 20.81 2.41
C ASP A 252 16.88 19.80 2.08
N VAL A 253 16.70 18.98 1.05
CA VAL A 253 17.66 17.95 0.68
C VAL A 253 18.67 18.49 -0.32
N THR A 254 19.93 18.53 0.11
CA THR A 254 21.08 18.90 -0.72
C THR A 254 21.95 17.68 -0.96
N SER A 255 22.73 17.67 -2.05
CA SER A 255 23.67 16.58 -2.34
C SER A 255 24.60 16.29 -1.14
N PRO A 256 25.16 17.30 -0.42
CA PRO A 256 25.97 17.05 0.78
C PRO A 256 25.26 16.35 1.93
N ARG A 257 23.98 16.67 2.13
CA ARG A 257 23.20 16.05 3.20
C ARG A 257 22.84 14.61 2.85
N LEU A 258 22.54 14.33 1.58
CA LEU A 258 22.11 13.01 1.14
C LEU A 258 23.27 12.03 0.99
N PHE A 259 24.35 12.45 0.30
CA PHE A 259 25.43 11.55 -0.14
C PHE A 259 26.69 11.65 0.69
N VAL A 260 27.44 12.74 0.55
CA VAL A 260 28.70 13.00 1.28
C VAL A 260 28.88 14.50 1.46
N LYS A 261 29.21 14.92 2.68
CA LYS A 261 29.69 16.27 3.01
C LYS A 261 31.21 16.24 3.18
N MET A 262 31.89 17.19 2.55
CA MET A 262 33.31 17.46 2.81
C MET A 262 33.45 18.37 4.03
N SER A 263 34.22 17.97 5.03
CA SER A 263 34.59 18.81 6.17
C SER A 263 36.11 18.82 6.34
N GLY A 264 36.75 19.90 5.87
CA GLY A 264 38.20 19.95 5.73
C GLY A 264 38.68 18.86 4.75
N ASN A 265 39.52 17.94 5.24
CA ASN A 265 40.02 16.80 4.47
C ASN A 265 39.28 15.49 4.74
N LYS A 266 38.23 15.48 5.58
CA LYS A 266 37.44 14.29 5.91
C LYS A 266 36.16 14.24 5.08
N GLU A 267 35.87 13.07 4.52
CA GLU A 267 34.59 12.76 3.89
C GLU A 267 33.63 12.25 4.97
N ILE A 268 32.47 12.90 5.10
CA ILE A 268 31.42 12.49 6.04
C ILE A 268 30.26 11.97 5.20
N LEU A 269 29.94 10.69 5.33
CA LEU A 269 28.78 10.08 4.69
C LEU A 269 27.49 10.86 5.04
N GLY A 270 26.59 10.95 4.08
CA GLY A 270 25.28 11.55 4.22
C GLY A 270 24.24 10.52 4.67
N LEU A 271 22.97 10.88 4.56
CA LEU A 271 21.85 10.05 5.03
C LEU A 271 21.87 8.63 4.42
N VAL A 272 22.19 8.47 3.13
CA VAL A 272 22.14 7.13 2.53
C VAL A 272 23.15 6.14 3.13
N GLY A 273 24.20 6.63 3.80
CA GLY A 273 25.21 5.78 4.43
C GLY A 273 24.84 5.24 5.82
N TYR A 274 23.79 5.77 6.47
CA TYR A 274 23.45 5.42 7.86
C TYR A 274 22.03 4.90 8.06
N TRP A 275 21.15 5.06 7.07
CA TRP A 275 19.71 4.79 7.20
C TRP A 275 19.30 3.64 6.29
N ASP A 276 18.34 2.84 6.73
CA ASP A 276 17.70 1.83 5.89
C ASP A 276 16.77 2.49 4.87
N VAL A 277 16.11 3.59 5.28
CA VAL A 277 15.13 4.32 4.48
C VAL A 277 15.35 5.81 4.60
N VAL A 278 15.45 6.48 3.45
CA VAL A 278 15.44 7.94 3.34
C VAL A 278 14.19 8.33 2.56
N ALA A 279 13.20 8.91 3.25
CA ALA A 279 11.93 9.31 2.67
C ALA A 279 11.86 10.83 2.47
N TRP A 280 11.49 11.25 1.27
CA TRP A 280 11.24 12.64 0.93
C TRP A 280 9.75 12.90 1.01
N ASP A 281 9.33 13.69 1.98
CA ASP A 281 7.95 14.14 2.12
C ASP A 281 7.75 15.47 1.40
N GLU A 282 6.49 15.74 1.04
CA GLU A 282 6.10 16.89 0.24
C GLU A 282 6.97 17.03 -1.02
N PHE A 283 7.19 15.90 -1.71
CA PHE A 283 7.93 15.85 -2.96
C PHE A 283 7.10 16.43 -4.12
N GLU A 284 6.62 17.64 -3.93
CA GLU A 284 5.87 18.44 -4.89
C GLU A 284 6.72 19.60 -5.37
N GLN A 285 6.42 20.07 -6.58
CA GLN A 285 7.13 21.20 -7.18
C GLN A 285 6.94 22.49 -6.35
N GLN A 286 7.96 22.88 -5.60
CA GLN A 286 8.01 24.18 -4.93
C GLN A 286 8.36 25.29 -5.94
N LYS A 287 7.54 26.33 -6.04
CA LYS A 287 7.79 27.46 -6.94
C LYS A 287 9.09 28.17 -6.55
N GLY A 288 10.01 28.32 -7.51
CA GLY A 288 11.23 29.13 -7.35
C GLY A 288 12.45 28.42 -6.78
N ARG A 289 12.41 27.10 -6.51
CA ARG A 289 13.59 26.32 -6.09
C ARG A 289 14.06 25.41 -7.24
N ALA A 290 15.24 25.70 -7.77
CA ALA A 290 15.91 24.81 -8.72
C ALA A 290 16.66 23.71 -7.95
N VAL A 291 16.47 22.46 -8.37
CA VAL A 291 17.21 21.33 -7.83
C VAL A 291 18.57 21.23 -8.54
N ASP A 292 19.62 21.01 -7.75
CA ASP A 292 20.98 20.83 -8.26
C ASP A 292 21.07 19.63 -9.22
N ALA A 293 21.57 19.83 -10.44
CA ALA A 293 21.74 18.77 -11.43
C ALA A 293 22.68 17.66 -10.93
N VAL A 294 23.72 18.01 -10.16
CA VAL A 294 24.68 17.06 -9.59
C VAL A 294 23.99 16.11 -8.62
N LEU A 295 23.02 16.59 -7.84
CA LEU A 295 22.21 15.75 -6.96
C LEU A 295 21.45 14.69 -7.77
N ILE A 296 20.84 15.10 -8.88
CA ILE A 296 20.02 14.23 -9.72
C ILE A 296 20.88 13.14 -10.37
N ASP A 297 22.02 13.51 -10.96
CA ASP A 297 22.91 12.56 -11.63
C ASP A 297 23.53 11.58 -10.64
N THR A 298 23.97 12.07 -9.48
CA THR A 298 24.48 11.22 -8.38
C THR A 298 23.39 10.26 -7.90
N MET A 299 22.16 10.75 -7.77
CA MET A 299 21.03 9.93 -7.36
C MET A 299 20.65 8.89 -8.39
N GLN A 300 20.64 9.21 -9.69
CA GLN A 300 20.39 8.21 -10.73
C GLN A 300 21.42 7.08 -10.67
N ASN A 301 22.70 7.39 -10.45
CA ASN A 301 23.72 6.37 -10.26
C ASN A 301 23.41 5.50 -9.03
N TYR A 302 23.13 6.14 -7.89
CA TYR A 302 22.81 5.46 -6.63
C TYR A 302 21.59 4.53 -6.72
N LEU A 303 20.49 5.01 -7.30
CA LEU A 303 19.24 4.25 -7.44
C LEU A 303 19.40 2.99 -8.32
N ALA A 304 20.38 2.97 -9.22
CA ALA A 304 20.66 1.80 -10.06
C ALA A 304 21.71 0.87 -9.45
N ASN A 305 22.79 1.43 -8.90
CA ASN A 305 24.01 0.68 -8.60
C ASN A 305 24.28 0.50 -7.09
N LYS A 306 23.44 1.07 -6.22
CA LYS A 306 23.66 1.10 -4.75
C LYS A 306 24.96 1.81 -4.36
N SER A 307 25.53 2.59 -5.27
CA SER A 307 26.79 3.28 -5.06
C SER A 307 26.75 4.67 -5.67
N PHE A 308 27.56 5.56 -5.11
CA PHE A 308 27.67 6.93 -5.59
C PHE A 308 29.11 7.40 -5.57
N ASN A 309 29.45 8.23 -6.54
CA ASN A 309 30.79 8.78 -6.72
C ASN A 309 30.74 10.25 -6.36
N ARG A 310 31.26 10.60 -5.18
CA ARG A 310 31.34 11.99 -4.76
C ARG A 310 32.49 12.20 -3.78
N GLY A 311 33.59 12.76 -4.28
CA GLY A 311 34.82 12.91 -3.52
C GLY A 311 35.98 12.15 -4.16
N LYS A 312 36.85 11.58 -3.32
CA LYS A 312 38.04 10.83 -3.74
C LYS A 312 37.76 9.35 -4.05
N GLY A 313 36.57 8.83 -3.71
CA GLY A 313 36.24 7.41 -3.88
C GLY A 313 34.76 7.12 -4.15
N THR A 314 34.49 5.87 -4.52
CA THR A 314 33.14 5.29 -4.65
C THR A 314 32.67 4.82 -3.29
N HIS A 315 31.46 5.23 -2.90
CA HIS A 315 30.83 4.82 -1.66
C HIS A 315 29.64 3.90 -1.96
N GLU A 316 29.54 2.78 -1.26
CA GLU A 316 28.39 1.87 -1.33
C GLU A 316 27.42 2.15 -0.19
N ALA A 317 26.13 2.04 -0.47
CA ALA A 317 25.06 2.24 0.50
C ALA A 317 23.82 1.39 0.14
N SER A 318 23.12 0.89 1.15
CA SER A 318 21.96 0.00 0.98
C SER A 318 20.61 0.70 1.20
N ALA A 319 20.61 2.00 1.52
CA ALA A 319 19.41 2.76 1.84
C ALA A 319 18.39 2.76 0.70
N SER A 320 17.13 2.52 1.04
CA SER A 320 15.98 2.66 0.16
C SER A 320 15.54 4.12 0.10
N ILE A 321 15.17 4.61 -1.08
CA ILE A 321 14.72 5.99 -1.26
C ILE A 321 13.21 5.99 -1.53
N CYS A 322 12.47 6.78 -0.75
CA CYS A 322 11.03 6.91 -0.88
C CYS A 322 10.67 8.34 -1.28
N PHE A 323 9.80 8.50 -2.26
CA PHE A 323 9.27 9.78 -2.68
C PHE A 323 7.78 9.81 -2.38
N VAL A 324 7.36 10.73 -1.51
CA VAL A 324 5.98 10.84 -1.04
C VAL A 324 5.48 12.25 -1.31
N GLY A 325 4.32 12.38 -1.95
CA GLY A 325 3.76 13.66 -2.32
C GLY A 325 2.26 13.62 -2.55
N ASN A 326 1.64 14.78 -2.77
CA ASN A 326 0.24 14.87 -3.16
C ASN A 326 0.09 14.99 -4.68
N THR A 327 -1.01 14.44 -5.19
CA THR A 327 -1.44 14.66 -6.58
C THR A 327 -2.03 16.07 -6.74
N LYS A 328 -1.62 16.80 -7.78
CA LYS A 328 -2.18 18.11 -8.15
C LYS A 328 -3.60 17.99 -8.70
N HIS A 329 -3.84 17.01 -9.57
CA HIS A 329 -5.15 16.77 -10.19
C HIS A 329 -5.68 15.36 -9.89
N THR A 330 -6.92 15.11 -10.29
CA THR A 330 -7.53 13.78 -10.19
C THR A 330 -6.91 12.82 -11.19
N VAL A 331 -6.91 11.52 -10.89
CA VAL A 331 -6.37 10.48 -11.79
C VAL A 331 -6.97 10.55 -13.21
N PRO A 332 -8.29 10.69 -13.40
CA PRO A 332 -8.86 10.80 -14.75
C PRO A 332 -8.34 12.02 -15.52
N TYR A 333 -8.10 13.14 -14.82
CA TYR A 333 -7.51 14.33 -15.45
C TYR A 333 -6.07 14.07 -15.87
N MET A 334 -5.25 13.49 -14.99
CA MET A 334 -3.84 13.22 -15.27
C MET A 334 -3.67 12.23 -16.43
N LEU A 335 -4.47 11.16 -16.46
CA LEU A 335 -4.46 10.17 -17.54
C LEU A 335 -4.85 10.76 -18.90
N LYS A 336 -5.66 11.81 -18.92
CA LYS A 336 -6.12 12.46 -20.16
C LYS A 336 -5.18 13.56 -20.65
N ASN A 337 -4.66 14.37 -19.73
CA ASN A 337 -4.03 15.65 -20.06
C ASN A 337 -2.53 15.72 -19.72
N SER A 338 -2.00 14.79 -18.95
CA SER A 338 -0.62 14.81 -18.48
C SER A 338 -0.08 13.40 -18.20
N HIS A 339 0.41 13.14 -16.99
CA HIS A 339 0.94 11.87 -16.52
C HIS A 339 0.93 11.83 -14.97
N LEU A 340 0.97 10.65 -14.36
CA LEU A 340 0.86 10.49 -12.90
C LEU A 340 2.05 11.08 -12.13
N PHE A 341 3.17 11.42 -12.78
CA PHE A 341 4.31 12.11 -12.17
C PHE A 341 4.23 13.65 -12.17
N GLU A 342 3.14 14.27 -12.65
CA GLU A 342 3.08 15.74 -12.87
C GLU A 342 3.29 16.60 -11.61
N SER A 343 3.16 15.97 -10.43
CA SER A 343 3.22 16.67 -9.15
C SER A 343 4.66 16.87 -8.67
N ILE A 344 5.59 16.02 -9.10
CA ILE A 344 7.00 16.08 -8.68
C ILE A 344 7.76 17.24 -9.36
N PRO A 345 8.94 17.64 -8.84
CA PRO A 345 9.73 18.69 -9.49
C PRO A 345 10.15 18.31 -10.92
N THR A 346 10.00 19.24 -11.86
CA THR A 346 10.25 19.01 -13.29
C THR A 346 11.66 18.53 -13.61
N SER A 347 12.65 18.88 -12.79
CA SER A 347 14.03 18.40 -12.94
C SER A 347 14.17 16.88 -12.79
N PHE A 348 13.23 16.23 -12.08
CA PHE A 348 13.15 14.77 -11.90
C PHE A 348 12.29 14.06 -12.95
N ILE A 349 11.49 14.79 -13.73
CA ILE A 349 10.69 14.22 -14.82
C ILE A 349 11.61 13.96 -16.02
N LYS A 350 12.41 12.90 -15.92
CA LYS A 350 13.34 12.41 -16.93
C LYS A 350 13.24 10.89 -17.01
N GLY A 351 13.23 10.33 -18.22
CA GLY A 351 13.13 8.89 -18.43
C GLY A 351 14.16 8.08 -17.62
N ALA A 352 15.42 8.55 -17.61
CA ALA A 352 16.48 7.92 -16.84
C ALA A 352 16.19 7.83 -15.32
N PHE A 353 15.60 8.86 -14.72
CA PHE A 353 15.27 8.83 -13.29
C PHE A 353 14.05 7.95 -13.02
N LEU A 354 12.97 8.15 -13.76
CA LEU A 354 11.70 7.46 -13.55
C LEU A 354 11.82 5.94 -13.80
N ASP A 355 12.63 5.51 -14.77
CA ASP A 355 12.88 4.10 -15.06
C ASP A 355 13.59 3.34 -13.90
N ARG A 356 14.19 4.06 -12.95
CA ARG A 356 14.80 3.48 -11.74
C ARG A 356 13.83 3.36 -10.57
N ILE A 357 12.60 3.85 -10.67
CA ILE A 357 11.57 3.66 -9.64
C ILE A 357 11.05 2.23 -9.72
N HIS A 358 11.20 1.43 -8.65
CA HIS A 358 10.74 0.04 -8.69
C HIS A 358 9.21 -0.05 -8.60
N LEU A 359 8.60 0.76 -7.74
CA LEU A 359 7.17 0.71 -7.46
C LEU A 359 6.55 2.10 -7.40
N TYR A 360 5.45 2.28 -8.13
CA TYR A 360 4.52 3.39 -7.94
C TYR A 360 3.29 2.87 -7.17
N ASN A 361 3.19 3.25 -5.90
CA ASN A 361 2.07 2.93 -5.02
C ASN A 361 0.88 3.87 -5.31
N PRO A 362 -0.32 3.36 -5.63
CA PRO A 362 -1.47 4.19 -6.01
C PRO A 362 -2.16 4.79 -4.77
N GLY A 363 -1.57 5.85 -4.20
CA GLY A 363 -2.06 6.48 -2.97
C GLY A 363 -3.47 7.06 -3.05
N TRP A 364 -4.04 7.23 -4.26
CA TRP A 364 -5.43 7.64 -4.49
C TRP A 364 -6.48 6.56 -4.24
N GLU A 365 -6.07 5.29 -4.16
CA GLU A 365 -7.02 4.21 -3.88
C GLU A 365 -7.36 4.10 -2.39
N ILE A 366 -6.47 4.60 -1.53
CA ILE A 366 -6.63 4.65 -0.07
C ILE A 366 -7.59 5.79 0.30
N ARG A 367 -8.64 5.45 1.05
CA ARG A 367 -9.60 6.42 1.57
C ARG A 367 -8.92 7.36 2.56
N MET A 368 -9.41 8.60 2.65
CA MET A 368 -8.96 9.54 3.67
C MET A 368 -9.22 8.96 5.06
N LEU A 369 -8.17 8.90 5.88
CA LEU A 369 -8.22 8.30 7.21
C LEU A 369 -9.09 9.15 8.14
N LYS A 370 -10.00 8.48 8.84
CA LYS A 370 -10.89 9.05 9.85
C LYS A 370 -10.61 8.41 11.21
N LYS A 371 -11.27 8.88 12.27
CA LYS A 371 -11.07 8.37 13.63
C LYS A 371 -11.30 6.86 13.75
N ASP A 372 -12.25 6.32 13.00
CA ASP A 372 -12.60 4.89 12.92
C ASP A 372 -11.62 4.06 12.06
N SER A 373 -10.76 4.71 11.28
CA SER A 373 -9.70 4.05 10.49
C SER A 373 -8.51 3.61 11.34
N PHE A 374 -8.40 4.06 12.60
CA PHE A 374 -7.28 3.74 13.48
C PHE A 374 -7.57 2.51 14.33
N SER A 375 -6.56 1.65 14.47
CA SER A 375 -6.65 0.41 15.24
C SER A 375 -6.84 0.67 16.74
N LYS A 376 -7.76 -0.08 17.36
CA LYS A 376 -7.84 -0.26 18.82
C LYS A 376 -7.35 -1.64 19.28
N GLY A 377 -6.91 -2.48 18.35
CA GLY A 377 -6.41 -3.82 18.63
C GLY A 377 -4.93 -3.83 18.99
N TYR A 378 -4.46 -4.99 19.41
CA TYR A 378 -3.05 -5.31 19.63
C TYR A 378 -2.33 -5.47 18.29
N GLY A 379 -1.20 -4.77 18.15
CA GLY A 379 -0.26 -4.92 17.06
C GLY A 379 1.16 -5.04 17.60
N LEU A 380 2.13 -5.43 16.77
CA LEU A 380 3.53 -5.48 17.20
C LEU A 380 4.00 -4.09 17.64
N ILE A 381 4.85 -4.06 18.66
CA ILE A 381 5.56 -2.83 19.04
C ILE A 381 6.37 -2.37 17.83
N THR A 382 6.26 -1.08 17.49
CA THR A 382 6.82 -0.50 16.26
C THR A 382 8.33 -0.74 16.14
N ASP A 383 9.07 -0.59 17.23
CA ASP A 383 10.50 -0.86 17.25
C ASP A 383 10.85 -2.35 17.03
N TYR A 384 9.99 -3.28 17.50
CA TYR A 384 10.16 -4.72 17.27
C TYR A 384 10.08 -5.05 15.78
N ILE A 385 8.99 -4.65 15.13
CA ILE A 385 8.77 -4.94 13.71
C ILE A 385 9.80 -4.21 12.84
N ALA A 386 10.22 -3.00 13.22
CA ALA A 386 11.26 -2.29 12.50
C ALA A 386 12.60 -3.04 12.54
N ALA A 387 12.97 -3.61 13.69
CA ALA A 387 14.17 -4.40 13.82
C ALA A 387 14.08 -5.77 13.11
N ILE A 388 12.89 -6.40 13.10
CA ILE A 388 12.64 -7.58 12.26
C ILE A 388 12.85 -7.24 10.77
N MET A 389 12.24 -6.15 10.29
CA MET A 389 12.38 -5.73 8.89
C MET A 389 13.83 -5.41 8.53
N HIS A 390 14.57 -4.74 9.43
CA HIS A 390 16.00 -4.46 9.26
C HIS A 390 16.80 -5.75 9.00
N GLU A 391 16.63 -6.77 9.84
CA GLU A 391 17.33 -8.04 9.67
C GLU A 391 16.87 -8.80 8.41
N LEU A 392 15.57 -8.75 8.09
CA LEU A 392 15.02 -9.37 6.88
C LEU A 392 15.56 -8.74 5.57
N ARG A 393 16.16 -7.55 5.61
CA ARG A 393 16.88 -6.97 4.45
C ARG A 393 18.05 -7.85 4.00
N ASN A 394 18.65 -8.61 4.92
CA ASN A 394 19.81 -9.47 4.64
C ASN A 394 19.42 -10.77 3.90
N LYS A 395 18.12 -11.11 3.86
CA LYS A 395 17.60 -12.27 3.13
C LYS A 395 17.19 -11.84 1.73
N ASP A 396 17.75 -12.43 0.67
CA ASP A 396 17.32 -12.15 -0.71
C ASP A 396 16.32 -13.23 -1.16
N LEU A 397 15.10 -12.83 -1.53
CA LEU A 397 14.05 -13.71 -2.06
C LEU A 397 13.66 -13.37 -3.50
N THR A 398 14.44 -12.53 -4.20
CA THR A 398 14.14 -12.10 -5.57
C THR A 398 14.14 -13.25 -6.58
N ALA A 399 14.87 -14.33 -6.31
CA ALA A 399 14.94 -15.52 -7.16
C ALA A 399 13.66 -16.37 -7.11
N LEU A 400 12.91 -16.32 -6.00
CA LEU A 400 11.72 -17.15 -5.75
C LEU A 400 10.61 -16.95 -6.80
N LEU A 401 10.53 -15.75 -7.40
CA LEU A 401 9.55 -15.45 -8.43
C LEU A 401 9.61 -16.42 -9.63
N LYS A 402 10.81 -16.92 -9.96
CA LYS A 402 11.03 -17.82 -11.11
C LYS A 402 10.34 -19.17 -10.96
N ASP A 403 10.00 -19.57 -9.74
CA ASP A 403 9.32 -20.84 -9.46
C ASP A 403 7.82 -20.76 -9.81
N TYR A 404 7.29 -19.55 -10.00
CA TYR A 404 5.87 -19.29 -10.23
C TYR A 404 5.58 -18.71 -11.62
N ALA A 405 6.38 -17.74 -12.07
CA ALA A 405 6.06 -16.96 -13.26
C ALA A 405 7.29 -16.62 -14.13
N LYS A 406 7.07 -16.69 -15.44
CA LYS A 406 8.02 -16.23 -16.46
C LYS A 406 7.43 -15.10 -17.27
N PHE A 407 8.01 -13.93 -17.11
CA PHE A 407 7.62 -12.72 -17.82
C PHE A 407 8.13 -12.71 -19.27
N ASP A 408 7.44 -11.96 -20.12
CA ASP A 408 7.80 -11.74 -21.51
C ASP A 408 9.20 -11.12 -21.68
N GLY A 409 9.92 -11.53 -22.72
CA GLY A 409 11.31 -11.11 -22.98
C GLY A 409 11.47 -9.65 -23.42
N SER A 410 10.36 -8.93 -23.67
CA SER A 410 10.38 -7.48 -23.92
C SER A 410 10.58 -6.64 -22.65
N LEU A 411 10.43 -7.22 -21.45
CA LEU A 411 10.74 -6.51 -20.21
C LEU A 411 12.25 -6.30 -20.09
N SER A 412 12.66 -5.07 -19.73
CA SER A 412 14.07 -4.81 -19.44
C SER A 412 14.50 -5.46 -18.13
N GLU A 413 15.81 -5.64 -17.92
CA GLU A 413 16.33 -6.11 -16.62
C GLU A 413 15.92 -5.22 -15.44
N ARG A 414 15.70 -3.91 -15.67
CA ARG A 414 15.18 -3.01 -14.63
C ARG A 414 13.72 -3.29 -14.31
N ASP A 415 12.91 -3.62 -15.33
CA ASP A 415 11.52 -4.02 -15.14
C ASP A 415 11.46 -5.33 -14.34
N HIS A 416 12.25 -6.33 -14.73
CA HIS A 416 12.34 -7.59 -13.98
C HIS A 416 12.84 -7.37 -12.54
N LEU A 417 13.89 -6.57 -12.33
CA LEU A 417 14.42 -6.30 -11.00
C LEU A 417 13.38 -5.63 -10.10
N ALA A 418 12.62 -4.67 -10.63
CA ALA A 418 11.57 -3.99 -9.90
C ALA A 418 10.45 -4.94 -9.45
N ILE A 419 10.00 -5.81 -10.36
CA ILE A 419 8.97 -6.82 -10.07
C ILE A 419 9.48 -7.82 -9.03
N ARG A 420 10.68 -8.38 -9.24
CA ARG A 420 11.29 -9.36 -8.32
C ARG A 420 11.51 -8.78 -6.91
N LYS A 421 12.00 -7.54 -6.80
CA LYS A 421 12.16 -6.85 -5.50
C LYS A 421 10.82 -6.61 -4.81
N THR A 422 9.80 -6.20 -5.55
CA THR A 422 8.47 -5.96 -4.99
C THR A 422 7.86 -7.27 -4.48
N PHE A 423 7.92 -8.34 -5.28
CA PHE A 423 7.49 -9.67 -4.88
C PHE A 423 8.25 -10.16 -3.63
N SER A 424 9.58 -10.09 -3.65
CA SER A 424 10.44 -10.46 -2.51
C SER A 424 10.03 -9.73 -1.23
N GLY A 425 9.84 -8.41 -1.29
CA GLY A 425 9.45 -7.64 -0.11
C GLY A 425 8.05 -7.98 0.40
N MET A 426 7.09 -8.22 -0.50
CA MET A 426 5.74 -8.65 -0.12
C MET A 426 5.75 -10.04 0.55
N VAL A 427 6.54 -10.98 0.01
CA VAL A 427 6.74 -12.31 0.62
C VAL A 427 7.33 -12.17 2.02
N LYS A 428 8.36 -11.34 2.22
CA LYS A 428 8.95 -11.13 3.56
C LYS A 428 7.96 -10.57 4.58
N LEU A 429 6.97 -9.79 4.14
CA LEU A 429 5.96 -9.19 5.03
C LEU A 429 4.80 -10.15 5.32
N ILE A 430 4.31 -10.87 4.31
CA ILE A 430 3.07 -11.66 4.39
C ILE A 430 3.36 -13.15 4.64
N TYR A 431 4.42 -13.69 4.05
CA TYR A 431 4.84 -15.10 4.17
C TYR A 431 6.33 -15.20 4.56
N PRO A 432 6.74 -14.63 5.71
CA PRO A 432 8.16 -14.63 6.12
C PRO A 432 8.75 -16.05 6.29
N ASP A 433 7.89 -17.05 6.50
CA ASP A 433 8.20 -18.48 6.56
C ASP A 433 8.32 -19.16 5.19
N GLY A 434 7.94 -18.48 4.11
CA GLY A 434 7.99 -18.98 2.73
C GLY A 434 6.84 -19.94 2.37
N ASN A 435 5.89 -20.17 3.28
CA ASN A 435 4.75 -21.05 3.02
C ASN A 435 3.60 -20.22 2.42
N MET A 436 3.42 -20.32 1.11
CA MET A 436 2.31 -19.71 0.37
C MET A 436 1.79 -20.67 -0.69
N THR A 437 0.51 -20.56 -1.05
CA THR A 437 -0.04 -21.29 -2.21
C THR A 437 0.35 -20.60 -3.52
N ASP A 438 0.12 -21.27 -4.65
CA ASP A 438 0.38 -20.68 -5.96
C ASP A 438 -0.49 -19.46 -6.21
N GLU A 439 -1.76 -19.51 -5.81
CA GLU A 439 -2.71 -18.40 -5.93
C GLU A 439 -2.27 -17.19 -5.10
N GLU A 440 -1.80 -17.43 -3.88
CA GLU A 440 -1.24 -16.40 -3.02
C GLU A 440 0.03 -15.78 -3.64
N ALA A 441 0.89 -16.60 -4.26
CA ALA A 441 2.07 -16.10 -4.97
C ALA A 441 1.69 -15.27 -6.21
N PHE A 442 0.73 -15.74 -7.02
CA PHE A 442 0.24 -15.02 -8.20
C PHE A 442 -0.38 -13.67 -7.82
N GLU A 443 -1.09 -13.59 -6.70
CA GLU A 443 -1.63 -12.32 -6.19
C GLU A 443 -0.51 -11.29 -5.92
N LEU A 444 0.60 -11.73 -5.31
CA LEU A 444 1.76 -10.87 -5.06
C LEU A 444 2.49 -10.49 -6.36
N ILE A 445 2.57 -11.41 -7.32
CA ILE A 445 3.19 -11.18 -8.64
C ILE A 445 2.37 -10.18 -9.45
N ASP A 446 1.05 -10.30 -9.46
CA ASP A 446 0.13 -9.38 -10.14
C ASP A 446 0.27 -7.97 -9.56
N PHE A 447 0.25 -7.84 -8.22
CA PHE A 447 0.44 -6.54 -7.57
C PHE A 447 1.82 -5.92 -7.89
N ALA A 448 2.87 -6.74 -7.90
CA ALA A 448 4.23 -6.30 -8.25
C ALA A 448 4.35 -5.83 -9.71
N ALA A 449 3.80 -6.61 -10.63
CA ALA A 449 3.78 -6.29 -12.05
C ALA A 449 2.93 -5.06 -12.36
N GLU A 450 1.74 -4.92 -11.75
CA GLU A 450 0.87 -3.76 -11.89
C GLU A 450 1.58 -2.49 -11.43
N SER A 451 2.26 -2.57 -10.28
CA SER A 451 2.99 -1.46 -9.68
C SER A 451 4.15 -0.96 -10.54
N ARG A 452 4.88 -1.88 -11.21
CA ARG A 452 5.95 -1.52 -12.15
C ARG A 452 5.39 -1.06 -13.50
N LYS A 453 4.32 -1.68 -13.99
CA LYS A 453 3.62 -1.25 -15.20
C LYS A 453 3.17 0.19 -15.11
N ARG A 454 2.64 0.60 -13.95
CA ARG A 454 2.27 2.00 -13.68
C ARG A 454 3.42 2.97 -13.94
N VAL A 455 4.65 2.64 -13.51
CA VAL A 455 5.84 3.46 -13.82
C VAL A 455 6.10 3.49 -15.33
N LYS A 456 6.08 2.33 -15.99
CA LYS A 456 6.40 2.20 -17.42
C LYS A 456 5.40 2.89 -18.32
N ASP A 457 4.11 2.77 -18.01
CA ASP A 457 3.04 3.42 -18.76
C ASP A 457 3.18 4.95 -18.74
N GLN A 458 3.65 5.53 -17.64
CA GLN A 458 3.92 6.97 -17.58
C GLN A 458 5.23 7.35 -18.26
N LEU A 459 6.23 6.47 -18.27
CA LEU A 459 7.48 6.68 -19.00
C LEU A 459 7.23 6.85 -20.50
N TYR A 460 6.34 6.06 -21.09
CA TYR A 460 5.96 6.20 -22.51
C TYR A 460 5.34 7.56 -22.87
N ILE A 461 4.74 8.24 -21.88
CA ILE A 461 4.17 9.58 -22.05
C ILE A 461 5.25 10.65 -21.87
N VAL A 462 6.17 10.46 -20.90
CA VAL A 462 7.21 11.43 -20.55
C VAL A 462 8.38 11.41 -21.54
N ASP A 463 8.72 10.24 -22.08
CA ASP A 463 9.90 10.03 -22.91
C ASP A 463 9.58 9.07 -24.06
N GLU A 464 9.33 9.64 -25.24
CA GLU A 464 8.92 8.90 -26.44
C GLU A 464 9.96 7.87 -26.90
N THR A 465 11.22 7.98 -26.48
CA THR A 465 12.28 7.02 -26.86
C THR A 465 11.99 5.61 -26.38
N PHE A 466 11.23 5.46 -25.30
CA PHE A 466 10.80 4.15 -24.78
C PHE A 466 9.75 3.47 -25.67
N ASN A 467 9.10 4.19 -26.60
CA ASN A 467 8.13 3.62 -27.52
C ASN A 467 8.77 2.81 -28.66
N ALA A 468 10.09 2.86 -28.83
CA ALA A 468 10.79 2.07 -29.85
C ALA A 468 10.67 0.55 -29.58
N GLU A 469 10.71 0.15 -28.32
CA GLU A 469 10.60 -1.23 -27.87
C GLU A 469 9.62 -1.32 -26.68
N PRO A 470 8.30 -1.35 -26.94
CA PRO A 470 7.30 -1.37 -25.88
C PRO A 470 7.35 -2.69 -25.11
N ALA A 471 7.32 -2.57 -23.79
CA ALA A 471 7.42 -3.68 -22.86
C ALA A 471 6.03 -4.29 -22.64
N LYS A 472 5.89 -5.59 -22.91
CA LYS A 472 4.63 -6.32 -22.74
C LYS A 472 4.58 -6.87 -21.31
N PHE A 473 3.72 -6.28 -20.48
CA PHE A 473 3.50 -6.73 -19.10
C PHE A 473 2.57 -7.95 -19.07
N ARG A 474 3.14 -9.09 -19.43
CA ARG A 474 2.49 -10.41 -19.37
C ARG A 474 3.46 -11.45 -18.84
N TYR A 475 2.93 -12.46 -18.18
CA TYR A 475 3.70 -13.60 -17.70
C TYR A 475 2.96 -14.90 -17.93
N VAL A 476 3.73 -15.97 -18.09
CA VAL A 476 3.22 -17.35 -18.14
C VAL A 476 3.42 -17.96 -16.77
N ARG A 477 2.37 -18.57 -16.24
CA ARG A 477 2.43 -19.36 -15.00
C ARG A 477 3.17 -20.66 -15.28
N GLU A 478 4.21 -20.95 -14.49
CA GLU A 478 5.11 -22.10 -14.74
C GLU A 478 4.38 -23.45 -14.60
N LYS A 479 3.34 -23.53 -13.77
CA LYS A 479 2.65 -24.80 -13.47
C LYS A 479 1.60 -25.21 -14.51
N ASP A 480 0.83 -24.25 -15.03
CA ASP A 480 -0.30 -24.53 -15.93
C ASP A 480 -0.15 -23.92 -17.32
N GLY A 481 0.91 -23.14 -17.57
CA GLY A 481 1.19 -22.53 -18.86
C GLY A 481 0.24 -21.39 -19.24
N VAL A 482 -0.62 -20.94 -18.33
CA VAL A 482 -1.58 -19.88 -18.62
C VAL A 482 -0.88 -18.53 -18.70
N GLU A 483 -1.15 -17.80 -19.79
CA GLU A 483 -0.66 -16.45 -20.00
C GLU A 483 -1.59 -15.43 -19.32
N ILE A 484 -1.01 -14.58 -18.46
CA ILE A 484 -1.70 -13.52 -17.74
C ILE A 484 -1.20 -12.17 -18.24
N ASN A 485 -2.13 -11.31 -18.66
CA ASN A 485 -1.86 -9.92 -19.03
C ASN A 485 -2.16 -8.99 -17.85
N VAL A 486 -1.17 -8.19 -17.45
CA VAL A 486 -1.27 -7.27 -16.33
C VAL A 486 -1.57 -5.87 -16.83
N GLU A 487 -2.62 -5.27 -16.27
CA GLU A 487 -3.05 -3.90 -16.58
C GLU A 487 -3.26 -3.11 -15.29
N THR A 488 -3.13 -1.79 -15.32
CA THR A 488 -3.31 -0.91 -14.16
C THR A 488 -4.78 -0.62 -13.89
N LEU A 489 -5.19 -0.61 -12.61
CA LEU A 489 -6.59 -0.41 -12.25
C LEU A 489 -7.13 0.94 -12.73
N GLU A 490 -6.31 1.99 -12.71
CA GLU A 490 -6.69 3.32 -13.18
C GLU A 490 -6.99 3.37 -14.68
N LYS A 491 -6.29 2.58 -15.51
CA LYS A 491 -6.58 2.47 -16.94
C LYS A 491 -7.86 1.71 -17.18
N VAL A 492 -8.03 0.55 -16.53
CA VAL A 492 -9.26 -0.25 -16.62
C VAL A 492 -10.48 0.58 -16.20
N SER A 493 -10.36 1.32 -15.10
CA SER A 493 -11.43 2.13 -14.53
C SER A 493 -11.78 3.38 -15.36
N ASN A 494 -10.88 3.84 -16.24
CA ASN A 494 -11.03 5.08 -17.02
C ASN A 494 -10.89 4.84 -18.53
N ALA A 495 -11.17 3.63 -19.02
CA ALA A 495 -10.99 3.25 -20.42
C ALA A 495 -11.67 4.20 -21.43
N LEU A 496 -12.81 4.80 -21.05
CA LEU A 496 -13.56 5.76 -21.90
C LEU A 496 -12.93 7.16 -22.00
N ILE A 497 -11.96 7.48 -21.13
CA ILE A 497 -11.37 8.82 -21.02
C ILE A 497 -9.99 8.88 -21.69
N ILE A 498 -9.34 7.74 -21.85
CA ILE A 498 -7.99 7.63 -22.43
C ILE A 498 -8.12 7.75 -23.97
N PRO A 499 -7.39 8.67 -24.63
CA PRO A 499 -7.40 8.75 -26.08
C PRO A 499 -6.91 7.44 -26.72
N ASN A 500 -7.63 6.92 -27.73
CA ASN A 500 -7.29 5.71 -28.50
C ASN A 500 -5.93 5.75 -29.23
N ASN A 501 -5.12 6.80 -29.04
CA ASN A 501 -3.82 6.98 -29.70
C ASN A 501 -2.64 6.36 -28.93
N ILE A 502 -2.90 5.65 -27.82
CA ILE A 502 -1.89 4.81 -27.17
C ILE A 502 -2.22 3.37 -27.57
N HIS A 503 -1.31 2.73 -28.32
CA HIS A 503 -1.45 1.38 -28.86
C HIS A 503 -2.16 0.41 -27.90
N GLN A 504 -3.47 0.25 -28.09
CA GLN A 504 -4.23 -0.86 -27.51
C GLN A 504 -3.99 -2.06 -28.43
N GLU A 505 -3.14 -2.99 -28.00
CA GLU A 505 -3.37 -4.38 -28.38
C GLU A 505 -4.76 -4.73 -27.82
N SER A 506 -5.72 -4.94 -28.72
CA SER A 506 -7.09 -5.27 -28.39
C SER A 506 -7.11 -6.42 -27.38
N THR A 507 -7.74 -6.17 -26.23
CA THR A 507 -8.01 -7.15 -25.18
C THR A 507 -8.87 -8.28 -25.74
N ILE A 508 -8.23 -9.32 -26.25
CA ILE A 508 -8.86 -10.62 -26.49
C ILE A 508 -8.36 -11.50 -25.35
N MET A 509 -9.23 -11.74 -24.37
CA MET A 509 -9.03 -12.77 -23.36
C MET A 509 -8.92 -14.12 -24.06
N ALA A 510 -7.99 -14.95 -23.58
CA ALA A 510 -7.59 -16.22 -24.15
C ALA A 510 -8.76 -17.10 -24.65
N ASN A 511 -8.77 -17.38 -25.96
CA ASN A 511 -9.49 -18.51 -26.52
C ASN A 511 -8.53 -19.70 -26.56
N TRP A 512 -8.96 -20.82 -26.01
CA TRP A 512 -8.32 -22.12 -26.21
C TRP A 512 -8.65 -22.63 -27.62
N ASP A 513 -7.65 -23.25 -28.23
CA ASP A 513 -7.58 -23.65 -29.65
C ASP A 513 -8.80 -24.44 -30.16
N ASP A 514 -9.15 -24.20 -31.43
CA ASP A 514 -9.48 -25.31 -32.33
C ASP A 514 -8.98 -25.02 -33.76
N SER A 515 -8.13 -25.96 -34.20
CA SER A 515 -7.58 -26.30 -35.52
C SER A 515 -7.79 -25.44 -36.79
N ASP A 516 -6.71 -25.40 -37.58
CA ASP A 516 -6.59 -25.27 -39.05
C ASP A 516 -6.45 -23.87 -39.68
N ILE A 517 -5.19 -23.51 -40.03
CA ILE A 517 -4.87 -22.58 -41.11
C ILE A 517 -3.78 -23.17 -42.01
N PRO A 518 -4.02 -23.36 -43.32
CA PRO A 518 -2.95 -23.40 -44.30
C PRO A 518 -2.65 -22.01 -44.88
N LEU A 519 -1.35 -21.73 -44.96
CA LEU A 519 -0.62 -20.64 -45.64
C LEU A 519 -1.25 -20.09 -46.94
N PHE A 520 -1.02 -18.79 -47.23
CA PHE A 520 -0.44 -18.23 -48.49
C PHE A 520 -0.15 -16.71 -48.24
N GLN A 521 1.10 -16.24 -48.15
CA GLN A 521 2.04 -15.75 -49.19
C GLN A 521 1.70 -14.41 -49.92
N GLU A 522 2.58 -13.44 -49.64
CA GLU A 522 3.19 -12.40 -50.49
C GLU A 522 2.37 -11.33 -51.25
N GLY A 523 2.65 -10.07 -50.88
CA GLY A 523 3.29 -9.09 -51.77
C GLY A 523 2.39 -8.22 -52.65
N THR A 524 2.36 -6.90 -52.40
CA THR A 524 2.93 -5.84 -53.27
C THR A 524 2.44 -4.43 -52.88
N GLU A 525 3.39 -3.49 -52.90
CA GLU A 525 3.19 -2.06 -52.75
C GLU A 525 2.45 -1.47 -53.97
N THR A 526 1.55 -0.51 -53.76
CA THR A 526 1.35 0.58 -54.73
C THR A 526 0.83 1.85 -54.05
N THR A 527 1.55 2.93 -54.30
CA THR A 527 1.24 4.32 -53.99
C THR A 527 0.07 4.84 -54.83
N MET A 528 -0.86 5.63 -54.26
CA MET A 528 -1.53 6.73 -54.98
C MET A 528 -2.39 7.65 -54.08
N ARG A 529 -2.00 8.94 -54.12
CA ARG A 529 -2.76 10.21 -54.13
C ARG A 529 -4.04 10.35 -53.30
N VAL A 530 -3.95 11.31 -52.37
CA VAL A 530 -5.05 11.91 -51.60
C VAL A 530 -5.72 13.01 -52.44
N GLU A 531 -7.03 12.90 -52.67
CA GLU A 531 -7.93 14.04 -52.88
C GLU A 531 -9.22 13.87 -52.05
N PRO A 532 -9.84 14.96 -51.59
CA PRO A 532 -10.77 14.97 -50.47
C PRO A 532 -12.19 14.66 -50.93
N SER A 533 -12.79 13.60 -50.39
CA SER A 533 -14.22 13.32 -50.57
C SER A 533 -14.91 13.08 -49.23
N SER A 534 -15.81 14.02 -48.94
CA SER A 534 -17.04 13.93 -48.15
C SER A 534 -17.08 12.99 -46.93
N GLU A 535 -17.38 13.61 -45.78
CA GLU A 535 -17.84 13.00 -44.54
C GLU A 535 -18.85 11.87 -44.78
N ARG A 536 -18.36 10.63 -44.83
CA ARG A 536 -19.16 9.44 -44.55
C ARG A 536 -18.94 9.10 -43.09
N GLN A 537 -19.89 9.49 -42.25
CA GLN A 537 -20.01 8.93 -40.91
C GLN A 537 -19.94 7.41 -41.01
N SER A 538 -18.92 6.81 -40.41
CA SER A 538 -18.78 5.36 -40.37
C SER A 538 -20.02 4.79 -39.67
N ARG A 539 -20.87 4.09 -40.41
CA ARG A 539 -21.91 3.25 -39.80
C ARG A 539 -21.23 2.37 -38.74
N LYS A 540 -21.68 2.47 -37.48
CA LYS A 540 -21.26 1.56 -36.40
C LYS A 540 -21.42 0.14 -36.94
N ARG A 541 -20.32 -0.58 -37.16
CA ARG A 541 -20.36 -2.00 -37.53
C ARG A 541 -21.11 -2.72 -36.42
N PHE A 542 -22.20 -3.40 -36.76
CA PHE A 542 -22.88 -4.32 -35.84
C PHE A 542 -21.87 -5.41 -35.48
N ILE A 543 -21.41 -5.42 -34.23
CA ILE A 543 -20.61 -6.51 -33.67
C ILE A 543 -21.63 -7.51 -33.12
N PRO A 544 -21.69 -8.76 -33.63
CA PRO A 544 -22.59 -9.76 -33.08
C PRO A 544 -22.24 -10.03 -31.61
N LEU A 545 -23.24 -10.21 -30.76
CA LEU A 545 -23.05 -10.56 -29.35
C LEU A 545 -22.33 -11.91 -29.25
N GLN A 546 -21.27 -11.96 -28.46
CA GLN A 546 -20.42 -13.15 -28.28
C GLN A 546 -20.53 -13.68 -26.85
N GLU A 547 -20.43 -15.01 -26.74
CA GLU A 547 -20.16 -15.68 -25.48
C GLU A 547 -18.78 -15.27 -24.98
N LYS A 548 -18.68 -14.94 -23.70
CA LYS A 548 -17.43 -14.44 -23.11
C LYS A 548 -17.44 -14.59 -21.59
N ASN A 549 -16.25 -14.62 -21.02
CA ASN A 549 -16.03 -14.45 -19.60
C ASN A 549 -15.45 -13.06 -19.33
N GLN A 550 -15.98 -12.37 -18.34
CA GLN A 550 -15.47 -11.09 -17.87
C GLN A 550 -15.07 -11.20 -16.40
N PHE A 551 -13.89 -10.67 -16.08
CA PHE A 551 -13.32 -10.67 -14.74
C PHE A 551 -13.17 -9.23 -14.27
N PHE A 552 -13.71 -8.94 -13.09
CA PHE A 552 -13.69 -7.60 -12.50
C PHE A 552 -12.87 -7.62 -11.22
N ARG A 553 -11.98 -6.63 -11.08
CA ARG A 553 -11.02 -6.56 -9.97
C ARG A 553 -11.58 -5.80 -8.79
N LEU A 554 -11.15 -6.17 -7.59
CA LEU A 554 -11.48 -5.45 -6.36
C LEU A 554 -11.09 -3.97 -6.46
N GLY A 555 -12.05 -3.08 -6.23
CA GLY A 555 -11.86 -1.64 -6.29
C GLY A 555 -12.06 -1.00 -7.66
N GLN A 556 -12.32 -1.78 -8.73
CA GLN A 556 -12.54 -1.26 -10.08
C GLN A 556 -13.80 -0.38 -10.12
N THR A 557 -13.73 0.75 -10.82
CA THR A 557 -14.89 1.62 -11.08
C THR A 557 -15.30 1.54 -12.55
N GLY A 558 -16.47 2.07 -12.91
CA GLY A 558 -16.98 2.06 -14.28
C GLY A 558 -17.79 0.82 -14.66
N VAL A 559 -18.02 -0.09 -13.72
CA VAL A 559 -18.83 -1.30 -13.91
C VAL A 559 -20.28 -0.99 -13.54
N THR A 560 -21.19 -1.02 -14.51
CA THR A 560 -22.63 -0.78 -14.32
C THR A 560 -23.46 -1.95 -14.82
N TYR A 561 -24.66 -2.15 -14.27
CA TYR A 561 -25.60 -3.14 -14.83
C TYR A 561 -25.91 -2.86 -16.30
N GLN A 562 -25.94 -1.59 -16.71
CA GLN A 562 -26.09 -1.23 -18.12
C GLN A 562 -24.93 -1.77 -18.96
N SER A 563 -23.68 -1.56 -18.52
CA SER A 563 -22.50 -2.05 -19.25
C SER A 563 -22.39 -3.58 -19.27
N LEU A 564 -22.98 -4.27 -18.29
CA LEU A 564 -22.94 -5.71 -18.17
C LEU A 564 -24.07 -6.38 -18.97
N PHE A 565 -25.30 -5.88 -18.83
CA PHE A 565 -26.50 -6.64 -19.19
C PHE A 565 -27.31 -6.02 -20.34
N ALA A 566 -27.26 -4.70 -20.53
CA ALA A 566 -28.20 -4.02 -21.43
C ALA A 566 -28.18 -4.56 -22.87
N GLU A 567 -26.99 -4.82 -23.44
CA GLU A 567 -26.90 -5.34 -24.81
C GLU A 567 -27.43 -6.78 -24.93
N TYR A 568 -27.25 -7.60 -23.89
CA TYR A 568 -27.66 -9.02 -23.88
C TYR A 568 -29.16 -9.20 -23.61
N LEU A 569 -29.77 -8.26 -22.87
CA LEU A 569 -31.19 -8.31 -22.48
C LEU A 569 -32.09 -7.45 -23.37
N LYS A 570 -31.54 -6.80 -24.41
CA LYS A 570 -32.25 -5.80 -25.22
C LYS A 570 -33.52 -6.33 -25.88
N ASP A 571 -33.44 -7.52 -26.48
CA ASP A 571 -34.50 -8.10 -27.31
C ASP A 571 -35.32 -9.19 -26.57
N ALA A 572 -35.10 -9.36 -25.26
CA ALA A 572 -35.78 -10.39 -24.46
C ALA A 572 -37.24 -9.99 -24.16
N THR A 573 -38.18 -10.91 -24.10
CA THR A 573 -39.56 -10.60 -23.62
C THR A 573 -39.83 -11.15 -22.23
N GLU A 574 -39.06 -12.15 -21.81
CA GLU A 574 -39.08 -12.72 -20.46
C GLU A 574 -37.66 -12.82 -19.89
N ILE A 575 -37.45 -12.29 -18.68
CA ILE A 575 -36.17 -12.29 -17.96
C ILE A 575 -36.37 -12.93 -16.59
N THR A 576 -35.63 -13.99 -16.30
CA THR A 576 -35.60 -14.63 -14.97
C THR A 576 -34.29 -14.31 -14.26
N ILE A 577 -34.37 -13.75 -13.06
CA ILE A 577 -33.24 -13.44 -12.18
C ILE A 577 -33.22 -14.48 -11.06
N GLU A 578 -32.21 -15.34 -11.04
CA GLU A 578 -31.96 -16.26 -9.92
C GLU A 578 -30.82 -15.67 -9.06
N ASP A 579 -31.15 -15.13 -7.88
CA ASP A 579 -30.17 -14.62 -6.92
C ASP A 579 -30.66 -14.90 -5.48
N PRO A 580 -30.04 -15.83 -4.74
CA PRO A 580 -30.54 -16.26 -3.42
C PRO A 580 -30.26 -15.24 -2.31
N PHE A 581 -29.61 -14.10 -2.63
CA PHE A 581 -29.19 -13.10 -1.66
C PHE A 581 -29.91 -11.76 -1.81
N ILE A 582 -31.02 -11.65 -2.55
CA ILE A 582 -31.82 -10.41 -2.53
C ILE A 582 -32.62 -10.33 -1.22
N ARG A 583 -31.96 -9.83 -0.17
CA ARG A 583 -32.43 -9.90 1.22
C ARG A 583 -32.40 -8.53 1.91
N THR A 584 -31.21 -7.97 1.97
CA THR A 584 -30.96 -6.72 2.69
C THR A 584 -31.38 -5.49 1.87
N SER A 585 -31.57 -4.34 2.53
CA SER A 585 -32.04 -3.12 1.86
C SER A 585 -31.11 -2.63 0.74
N TRP A 586 -29.80 -2.91 0.77
CA TRP A 586 -28.91 -2.54 -0.34
C TRP A 586 -28.98 -3.53 -1.51
N GLN A 587 -29.23 -4.82 -1.25
CA GLN A 587 -29.45 -5.83 -2.30
C GLN A 587 -30.77 -5.58 -3.03
N VAL A 588 -31.81 -5.19 -2.29
CA VAL A 588 -33.09 -4.76 -2.88
C VAL A 588 -32.91 -3.48 -3.72
N LYS A 589 -32.08 -2.53 -3.27
CA LYS A 589 -31.71 -1.36 -4.09
C LYS A 589 -30.94 -1.73 -5.36
N ASN A 590 -30.07 -2.74 -5.29
CA ASN A 590 -29.36 -3.26 -6.46
C ASN A 590 -30.33 -3.89 -7.47
N LEU A 591 -31.34 -4.65 -7.01
CA LEU A 591 -32.42 -5.14 -7.86
C LEU A 591 -33.18 -3.98 -8.52
N MET A 592 -33.55 -2.94 -7.75
CA MET A 592 -34.20 -1.76 -8.31
C MET A 592 -33.35 -1.08 -9.38
N GLU A 593 -32.04 -0.94 -9.15
CA GLU A 593 -31.13 -0.36 -10.14
C GLU A 593 -30.99 -1.22 -11.40
N PHE A 594 -31.09 -2.56 -11.27
CA PHE A 594 -31.18 -3.46 -12.42
C PHE A 594 -32.48 -3.25 -13.21
N LEU A 595 -33.63 -3.14 -12.53
CA LEU A 595 -34.91 -2.87 -13.18
C LEU A 595 -34.93 -1.49 -13.86
N THR A 596 -34.41 -0.45 -13.20
CA THR A 596 -34.24 0.89 -13.79
C THR A 596 -33.37 0.84 -15.06
N MET A 597 -32.32 0.02 -15.06
CA MET A 597 -31.50 -0.16 -16.25
C MET A 597 -32.30 -0.73 -17.43
N LEU A 598 -33.22 -1.67 -17.20
CA LEU A 598 -34.09 -2.19 -18.26
C LEU A 598 -34.96 -1.06 -18.83
N ILE A 599 -35.59 -0.26 -17.97
CA ILE A 599 -36.41 0.90 -18.37
C ILE A 599 -35.60 1.90 -19.22
N ASP A 600 -34.35 2.18 -18.85
CA ASP A 600 -33.53 3.20 -19.52
C ASP A 600 -32.94 2.74 -20.87
N THR A 601 -32.89 1.43 -21.13
CA THR A 601 -32.06 0.87 -22.23
C THR A 601 -32.84 0.18 -23.34
N ARG A 602 -34.12 -0.13 -23.11
CA ARG A 602 -34.97 -0.86 -24.03
C ARG A 602 -36.45 -0.47 -23.89
N ASP A 603 -37.25 -0.92 -24.83
CA ASP A 603 -38.70 -0.91 -24.66
C ASP A 603 -39.11 -2.00 -23.66
N VAL A 604 -39.97 -1.64 -22.73
CA VAL A 604 -40.35 -2.45 -21.58
C VAL A 604 -41.83 -2.78 -21.55
N ASP A 605 -42.62 -2.32 -22.53
CA ASP A 605 -44.03 -2.68 -22.64
C ASP A 605 -44.17 -4.22 -22.76
N ASP A 606 -45.01 -4.81 -21.89
CA ASP A 606 -45.26 -6.25 -21.76
C ASP A 606 -44.03 -7.11 -21.37
N LEU A 607 -42.97 -6.50 -20.84
CA LEU A 607 -41.79 -7.22 -20.36
C LEU A 607 -42.09 -7.97 -19.06
N LYS A 608 -41.87 -9.28 -19.03
CA LYS A 608 -41.99 -10.07 -17.79
C LYS A 608 -40.64 -10.25 -17.12
N VAL A 609 -40.57 -9.92 -15.84
CA VAL A 609 -39.37 -10.10 -15.02
C VAL A 609 -39.70 -10.95 -13.80
N HIS A 610 -39.11 -12.14 -13.74
CA HIS A 610 -39.30 -13.10 -12.67
C HIS A 610 -38.09 -13.14 -11.74
N LEU A 611 -38.26 -12.90 -10.44
CA LEU A 611 -37.21 -13.04 -9.42
C LEU A 611 -37.36 -14.34 -8.63
N VAL A 612 -36.31 -15.16 -8.61
CA VAL A 612 -36.15 -16.26 -7.66
C VAL A 612 -35.14 -15.83 -6.60
N THR A 613 -35.55 -15.78 -5.33
CA THR A 613 -34.67 -15.43 -4.19
C THR A 613 -34.91 -16.35 -2.99
N ASN A 614 -34.22 -16.11 -1.88
CA ASN A 614 -34.39 -16.86 -0.63
C ASN A 614 -34.20 -15.93 0.59
N GLU A 615 -34.89 -16.22 1.69
CA GLU A 615 -34.72 -15.53 2.98
C GLU A 615 -35.12 -16.45 4.15
N GLU A 616 -34.63 -16.15 5.35
CA GLU A 616 -35.02 -16.82 6.60
C GLU A 616 -36.49 -16.57 6.95
N GLU A 617 -37.20 -17.57 7.49
CA GLU A 617 -38.65 -17.52 7.74
C GLU A 617 -39.08 -16.32 8.63
N ASP A 618 -38.22 -15.88 9.55
CA ASP A 618 -38.46 -14.77 10.46
C ASP A 618 -38.40 -13.39 9.79
N LYS A 619 -37.62 -13.25 8.70
CA LYS A 619 -37.43 -11.99 7.96
C LYS A 619 -38.19 -11.95 6.64
N LEU A 620 -38.73 -13.09 6.22
CA LEU A 620 -39.48 -13.24 4.98
C LEU A 620 -40.63 -12.22 4.83
N PRO A 621 -41.44 -11.89 5.87
CA PRO A 621 -42.51 -10.91 5.74
C PRO A 621 -42.00 -9.50 5.35
N ASP A 622 -40.90 -9.03 5.95
CA ASP A 622 -40.30 -7.72 5.66
C ASP A 622 -39.69 -7.66 4.26
N LEU A 623 -39.23 -8.79 3.72
CA LEU A 623 -38.79 -8.88 2.33
C LEU A 623 -39.96 -8.89 1.34
N ILE A 624 -41.04 -9.62 1.66
CA ILE A 624 -42.28 -9.65 0.87
C ILE A 624 -42.85 -8.23 0.71
N ASP A 625 -42.96 -7.48 1.81
CA ASP A 625 -43.46 -6.09 1.78
C ASP A 625 -42.65 -5.22 0.78
N LYS A 626 -41.31 -5.34 0.81
CA LYS A 626 -40.43 -4.60 -0.13
C LYS A 626 -40.59 -5.07 -1.57
N LEU A 627 -40.73 -6.36 -1.82
CA LEU A 627 -40.87 -6.89 -3.19
C LEU A 627 -42.26 -6.61 -3.77
N ASP A 628 -43.30 -6.58 -2.95
CA ASP A 628 -44.65 -6.17 -3.35
C ASP A 628 -44.71 -4.68 -3.70
N ASP A 629 -44.00 -3.82 -2.95
CA ASP A 629 -43.84 -2.40 -3.32
C ASP A 629 -43.18 -2.26 -4.70
N ILE A 630 -42.12 -3.03 -4.98
CA ILE A 630 -41.46 -3.07 -6.30
C ILE A 630 -42.44 -3.55 -7.37
N LYS A 631 -43.16 -4.65 -7.11
CA LYS A 631 -44.15 -5.22 -8.03
C LYS A 631 -45.20 -4.21 -8.45
N ASN A 632 -45.75 -3.48 -7.49
CA ASN A 632 -46.79 -2.48 -7.75
C ASN A 632 -46.23 -1.27 -8.52
N ASP A 633 -45.01 -0.85 -8.23
CA ASP A 633 -44.35 0.27 -8.92
C ASP A 633 -44.02 -0.07 -10.39
N MET A 634 -43.50 -1.28 -10.64
CA MET A 634 -43.08 -1.73 -11.97
C MET A 634 -44.22 -1.81 -13.01
N ILE A 635 -45.46 -2.06 -12.56
CA ILE A 635 -46.66 -2.03 -13.43
C ILE A 635 -46.81 -0.67 -14.12
N GLY A 636 -46.47 0.43 -13.44
CA GLY A 636 -46.56 1.78 -14.00
C GLY A 636 -45.59 2.05 -15.16
N TYR A 637 -44.57 1.20 -15.31
CA TYR A 637 -43.54 1.28 -16.33
C TYR A 637 -43.66 0.20 -17.41
N GLY A 638 -44.74 -0.60 -17.41
CA GLY A 638 -44.97 -1.66 -18.40
C GLY A 638 -44.32 -3.01 -18.08
N ILE A 639 -43.66 -3.13 -16.92
CA ILE A 639 -42.97 -4.37 -16.50
C ILE A 639 -43.91 -5.21 -15.61
N GLU A 640 -44.20 -6.45 -16.01
CA GLU A 640 -44.86 -7.45 -15.17
C GLU A 640 -43.81 -8.13 -14.29
N PHE A 641 -43.63 -7.61 -13.07
CA PHE A 641 -42.70 -8.17 -12.09
C PHE A 641 -43.38 -9.20 -11.18
N ASP A 642 -42.79 -10.39 -11.06
CA ASP A 642 -43.20 -11.40 -10.10
C ASP A 642 -42.00 -12.06 -9.43
N TYR A 643 -42.25 -12.73 -8.30
CA TYR A 643 -41.18 -13.34 -7.52
C TYR A 643 -41.62 -14.63 -6.84
N ASN A 644 -40.67 -15.52 -6.59
CA ASN A 644 -40.84 -16.72 -5.79
C ASN A 644 -39.64 -16.95 -4.86
N PHE A 645 -39.87 -17.79 -3.84
CA PHE A 645 -38.84 -18.17 -2.89
C PHE A 645 -38.47 -19.65 -3.06
N ARG A 646 -37.17 -19.92 -3.19
CA ARG A 646 -36.63 -21.28 -3.31
C ARG A 646 -35.26 -21.33 -2.65
N GLU A 647 -34.88 -22.47 -2.10
CA GLU A 647 -33.50 -22.70 -1.66
C GLU A 647 -32.64 -23.15 -2.86
N PHE A 648 -31.64 -22.35 -3.20
CA PHE A 648 -30.68 -22.61 -4.29
C PHE A 648 -29.40 -21.78 -4.06
N HIS A 649 -28.35 -22.09 -4.83
CA HIS A 649 -27.06 -21.41 -4.71
C HIS A 649 -26.62 -20.69 -5.98
N ASP A 650 -27.14 -21.11 -7.13
CA ASP A 650 -26.77 -20.57 -8.43
C ASP A 650 -27.21 -19.11 -8.56
N ARG A 651 -26.42 -18.33 -9.31
CA ARG A 651 -26.62 -16.90 -9.51
C ARG A 651 -26.58 -16.63 -10.99
N CYS A 652 -27.74 -16.45 -11.62
CA CYS A 652 -27.79 -16.22 -13.06
C CYS A 652 -28.99 -15.38 -13.48
N ILE A 653 -28.85 -14.69 -14.59
CA ILE A 653 -29.97 -14.08 -15.32
C ILE A 653 -30.18 -14.90 -16.58
N LYS A 654 -31.41 -15.37 -16.79
CA LYS A 654 -31.83 -16.11 -17.98
C LYS A 654 -32.78 -15.25 -18.78
N ALA A 655 -32.56 -15.14 -20.08
CA ALA A 655 -33.45 -14.44 -20.99
C ALA A 655 -33.98 -15.41 -22.05
N ASP A 656 -35.23 -15.24 -22.45
CA ASP A 656 -35.89 -16.02 -23.50
C ASP A 656 -35.25 -15.90 -24.90
N ASN A 657 -34.42 -14.88 -25.12
CA ASN A 657 -33.59 -14.73 -26.31
C ASN A 657 -32.36 -15.68 -26.35
N GLY A 658 -32.29 -16.62 -25.39
CA GLY A 658 -31.30 -17.69 -25.28
C GLY A 658 -30.06 -17.31 -24.47
N TRP A 659 -29.94 -16.07 -23.98
CA TRP A 659 -28.78 -15.68 -23.18
C TRP A 659 -28.93 -16.09 -21.71
N VAL A 660 -27.88 -16.73 -21.19
CA VAL A 660 -27.71 -17.04 -19.77
C VAL A 660 -26.45 -16.32 -19.28
N ILE A 661 -26.63 -15.48 -18.26
CA ILE A 661 -25.58 -14.67 -17.67
C ILE A 661 -25.32 -15.16 -16.26
N SER A 662 -24.28 -15.96 -16.07
CA SER A 662 -23.88 -16.50 -14.77
C SER A 662 -22.99 -15.50 -14.03
N MET A 663 -23.27 -15.25 -12.75
CA MET A 663 -22.64 -14.19 -11.97
C MET A 663 -22.04 -14.71 -10.67
N GLY A 664 -20.73 -14.53 -10.46
CA GLY A 664 -20.07 -14.99 -9.24
C GLY A 664 -20.61 -14.37 -7.95
N ARG A 665 -21.23 -13.17 -8.00
CA ARG A 665 -21.79 -12.45 -6.83
C ARG A 665 -23.26 -12.09 -6.94
N GLY A 666 -23.97 -12.56 -7.97
CA GLY A 666 -25.32 -12.10 -8.25
C GLY A 666 -25.34 -10.60 -8.53
N LEU A 667 -26.37 -9.89 -8.09
CA LEU A 667 -26.47 -8.45 -8.23
C LEU A 667 -25.62 -7.68 -7.19
N ASP A 668 -25.14 -8.29 -6.10
CA ASP A 668 -24.35 -7.61 -5.05
C ASP A 668 -22.86 -7.41 -5.39
N ILE A 669 -22.61 -6.73 -6.51
CA ILE A 669 -21.27 -6.52 -7.08
C ILE A 669 -20.53 -5.30 -6.50
N TYR A 670 -21.19 -4.39 -5.80
CA TYR A 670 -20.58 -3.13 -5.32
C TYR A 670 -20.00 -3.21 -3.91
N GLU A 671 -18.91 -2.47 -3.65
CA GLU A 671 -18.41 -2.21 -2.30
C GLU A 671 -19.30 -1.22 -1.54
N LYS A 672 -19.18 -1.22 -0.20
CA LYS A 672 -19.85 -0.24 0.65
C LYS A 672 -19.35 1.19 0.34
N TYR A 673 -20.28 2.07 0.02
CA TYR A 673 -20.08 3.50 -0.21
C TYR A 673 -20.82 4.35 0.83
N SER A 674 -20.43 5.62 0.93
CA SER A 674 -21.11 6.60 1.79
C SER A 674 -22.44 7.03 1.15
N PRO A 675 -23.56 7.10 1.90
CA PRO A 675 -24.82 7.65 1.40
C PRO A 675 -24.69 9.10 0.89
N TYR A 676 -23.72 9.85 1.40
CA TYR A 676 -23.43 11.23 1.01
C TYR A 676 -22.21 11.30 0.08
N SER A 677 -22.20 10.50 -0.98
CA SER A 677 -21.15 10.51 -2.00
C SER A 677 -21.72 10.39 -3.40
N VAL A 678 -20.96 10.82 -4.42
CA VAL A 678 -21.37 10.68 -5.83
C VAL A 678 -21.63 9.21 -6.19
N ALA A 679 -20.88 8.28 -5.59
CA ALA A 679 -21.10 6.85 -5.75
C ALA A 679 -22.51 6.39 -5.30
N ALA A 680 -23.21 7.15 -4.45
CA ALA A 680 -24.57 6.83 -4.06
C ALA A 680 -25.58 7.03 -5.21
N THR A 681 -25.37 8.04 -6.05
CA THR A 681 -26.26 8.38 -7.17
C THR A 681 -25.76 7.89 -8.53
N ARG A 682 -24.46 7.61 -8.66
CA ARG A 682 -23.82 7.19 -9.92
C ARG A 682 -23.15 5.82 -9.79
N PRO A 683 -23.75 4.76 -10.36
CA PRO A 683 -23.18 3.40 -10.33
C PRO A 683 -21.79 3.31 -10.96
N ASP A 684 -21.53 4.09 -12.03
CA ASP A 684 -20.22 4.12 -12.69
C ASP A 684 -19.08 4.62 -11.79
N LYS A 685 -19.41 5.31 -10.69
CA LYS A 685 -18.43 5.80 -9.69
C LYS A 685 -18.29 4.90 -8.48
N ARG A 686 -19.04 3.80 -8.39
CA ARG A 686 -18.91 2.82 -7.30
C ARG A 686 -17.70 1.93 -7.57
N LYS A 687 -16.96 1.62 -6.51
CA LYS A 687 -15.96 0.54 -6.51
C LYS A 687 -16.70 -0.79 -6.49
N CYS A 688 -16.33 -1.75 -7.33
CA CYS A 688 -16.87 -3.10 -7.27
C CYS A 688 -16.01 -4.04 -6.40
N LYS A 689 -16.64 -5.09 -5.90
CA LYS A 689 -15.99 -6.28 -5.35
C LYS A 689 -15.32 -7.05 -6.49
N GLU A 690 -14.46 -8.01 -6.18
CA GLU A 690 -13.96 -8.95 -7.19
C GLU A 690 -15.05 -9.98 -7.56
N PHE A 691 -15.32 -10.16 -8.85
CA PHE A 691 -16.28 -11.14 -9.37
C PHE A 691 -16.02 -11.49 -10.84
N MET A 692 -16.57 -12.64 -11.26
CA MET A 692 -16.62 -13.08 -12.65
C MET A 692 -18.07 -13.04 -13.17
N VAL A 693 -18.25 -12.72 -14.45
CA VAL A 693 -19.51 -12.87 -15.18
C VAL A 693 -19.25 -13.68 -16.44
N THR A 694 -20.07 -14.70 -16.66
CA THR A 694 -20.00 -15.59 -17.81
C THR A 694 -21.26 -15.42 -18.64
N PHE A 695 -21.10 -15.13 -19.93
CA PHE A 695 -22.18 -14.99 -20.90
C PHE A 695 -22.17 -16.22 -21.79
N THR A 696 -23.23 -17.03 -21.73
CA THR A 696 -23.44 -18.22 -22.56
C THR A 696 -24.75 -18.11 -23.31
N LYS A 697 -24.83 -18.71 -24.50
CA LYS A 697 -26.06 -18.77 -25.26
C LYS A 697 -26.56 -20.21 -25.33
N ASP A 698 -27.70 -20.48 -24.68
CA ASP A 698 -28.40 -21.74 -24.84
C ASP A 698 -28.90 -21.82 -26.29
N LYS A 699 -28.58 -22.93 -26.96
CA LYS A 699 -28.83 -23.16 -28.39
C LYS A 699 -30.27 -23.53 -28.68
#